data_AF-A0A8K0TIV4-F1
#
_entry.id   AF-A0A8K0TIV4-F1
#
_cell.length_a   1.000
_cell.length_b   1.000
_cell.length_c   1.000
_cell.angle_alpha   90.00
_cell.angle_beta   90.00
_cell.angle_gamma   90.00
#
_symmetry.space_group_name_H-M   'P 1'
#
loop_
_entity.id
_entity.type
_entity.pdbx_description
1 polymer ?
#
loop_
_entity_poly.entity_id
_entity_poly.type
_entity_poly.pdbx_seq_one_letter_code
_entity_poly.pdbx_strand_id
1 'polypeptide(L)'
;MRSLLWRSPALLLATATSLVSAVYPDEVGDIDYHHELVGVPQIETTFFHRPKKDDRASLLYTLSDVGVLGAVNPGNGGVKWRQFLTGNVTNGGGHLRAADGENWVTSAYGSSVHGWNALTGRNTWSLDFAGEVRDLEVMELTENGRKDVLVLFEDEDGSSVLRRIHGQEGWVVWEVKDSVRDIPLQVSNNIERIFVVSLSGSASSYSLRVAIHDTLTGKRVDELTIGTKGEVSGKEDVILVGSNSASPIVAWTDKTFSKLRVNVLGTKSKQELALPADTIDVAIHAPHHVQAEPHFLVHSRTATGNKGDVYHINLKTNAITKAYELPLVPGLGAFSTSSEDANVYFTRVTEDEISLTSSESDTVLAKWPYKAQGSRAQVVHGVSEVVKKSGDTFAIRSATVTTEEDWVLVRNGEQAWSRPEGLSGAVAASFAEIPEDEGLAKTLELEAHSNILSAYIHRVQRHLKDLEHLPDYLAAIPERFLSSITGAEGPAHKDGLARDSFGFNKLAVIVTRRGRAYGLDVGNHGKVIWSTKVYDIPAGESWDVKGIFVEDHRAMVTLRGAQGEQAVLSTVTGQLIEASPPGSWPPVQAAAVADSASGRWLVPIGLGGKVGDIPAAWKPKQTLIVRGEQGELKGLRWQGKEGSAKEVVSWIFTPPAGQTIVEVATRAAHDPIAQLGRVLSDRTVKYKYLNPNTAVIAAHSSTEATLTIYLLDTVSGSILSSATHQGVDNTKPIDCTIAENWFACTFFGEYTPRDANGLPQSGQSLKGYQIVVSDLFESDDVNDRGPLGNAEKFSSIEPIDDPTGIPIPSVISQAWVLSGPIDRLAVTQTRQGITVRQVLAYLPEAQGIIGLPRQVLEPRRTVGRDPTPGEMEAEALLKYVPVVELDPRQTISHIRNVIGVREILATPATLESTSIVLAYGVDVFGSRVAPSLSFDVLGKGFDKITLLGTVLALTVGVMALKPIVRRKQTDQRWKR
;
A
#
# COMPACT_ATOMS: atom_id res chain seq x y z
N MET A 1 -51.78 -38.59 -30.31
CA MET A 1 -52.57 -37.81 -29.32
C MET A 1 -51.59 -37.33 -28.26
N ARG A 2 -51.34 -36.01 -28.20
CA ARG A 2 -50.88 -35.14 -27.07
C ARG A 2 -49.79 -35.69 -26.13
N SER A 3 -48.73 -34.98 -25.76
CA SER A 3 -48.37 -33.55 -25.84
C SER A 3 -46.92 -33.44 -25.36
N LEU A 4 -46.05 -32.72 -26.07
CA LEU A 4 -45.48 -31.44 -25.63
C LEU A 4 -45.19 -31.37 -24.12
N LEU A 5 -43.91 -31.41 -23.74
CA LEU A 5 -43.31 -30.66 -22.62
C LEU A 5 -41.81 -30.99 -22.55
N TRP A 6 -41.03 -30.55 -23.54
CA TRP A 6 -39.57 -30.46 -23.44
C TRP A 6 -39.08 -29.30 -24.32
N ARG A 7 -39.67 -28.13 -24.09
CA ARG A 7 -39.21 -26.84 -24.61
C ARG A 7 -39.31 -25.82 -23.49
N SER A 8 -38.30 -25.80 -22.64
CA SER A 8 -38.00 -24.63 -21.82
C SER A 8 -36.53 -24.27 -22.09
N PRO A 9 -36.25 -23.21 -22.86
CA PRO A 9 -34.91 -22.62 -22.97
C PRO A 9 -34.38 -22.09 -21.62
N ALA A 10 -35.22 -22.09 -20.58
CA ALA A 10 -34.92 -21.57 -19.26
C ALA A 10 -33.82 -22.34 -18.49
N LEU A 11 -33.64 -23.64 -18.75
CA LEU A 11 -32.57 -24.40 -18.07
C LEU A 11 -31.18 -24.18 -18.69
N LEU A 12 -31.11 -23.89 -19.99
CA LEU A 12 -29.87 -23.51 -20.67
C LEU A 12 -29.47 -22.05 -20.38
N LEU A 13 -30.43 -21.19 -20.02
CA LEU A 13 -30.13 -19.87 -19.44
C LEU A 13 -29.63 -19.95 -17.99
N ALA A 14 -29.92 -21.03 -17.24
CA ALA A 14 -29.43 -21.22 -15.88
C ALA A 14 -27.99 -21.76 -15.82
N THR A 15 -27.52 -22.43 -16.88
CA THR A 15 -26.10 -22.85 -17.02
C THR A 15 -25.21 -21.79 -17.65
N ALA A 16 -25.80 -20.67 -18.11
CA ALA A 16 -25.09 -19.52 -18.67
C ALA A 16 -25.12 -18.29 -17.75
N THR A 17 -25.75 -18.37 -16.57
CA THR A 17 -25.46 -17.42 -15.50
C THR A 17 -24.12 -17.82 -14.91
N SER A 18 -23.04 -17.21 -15.40
CA SER A 18 -21.90 -16.92 -14.53
C SER A 18 -22.48 -16.46 -13.20
N LEU A 19 -22.26 -17.19 -12.11
CA LEU A 19 -22.55 -16.70 -10.78
C LEU A 19 -21.86 -15.32 -10.71
N VAL A 20 -22.67 -14.26 -10.76
CA VAL A 20 -22.18 -12.89 -10.93
C VAL A 20 -21.49 -12.55 -9.62
N SER A 21 -20.16 -12.59 -9.64
CA SER A 21 -19.29 -12.19 -8.52
C SER A 21 -18.96 -10.69 -8.61
N ALA A 22 -19.87 -9.88 -9.15
CA ALA A 22 -19.70 -8.44 -9.18
C ALA A 22 -20.29 -7.86 -7.89
N VAL A 23 -19.57 -6.92 -7.28
CA VAL A 23 -20.06 -6.14 -6.13
C VAL A 23 -21.34 -5.41 -6.55
N TYR A 24 -22.40 -5.54 -5.76
CA TYR A 24 -23.64 -4.83 -6.05
C TYR A 24 -23.48 -3.32 -5.77
N PRO A 25 -24.14 -2.43 -6.53
CA PRO A 25 -24.01 -0.99 -6.32
C PRO A 25 -24.34 -0.51 -4.90
N ASP A 26 -25.21 -1.23 -4.17
CA ASP A 26 -25.59 -0.96 -2.77
C ASP A 26 -24.63 -1.57 -1.73
N GLU A 27 -23.64 -2.36 -2.16
CA GLU A 27 -22.55 -2.85 -1.32
C GLU A 27 -21.29 -1.98 -1.41
N VAL A 28 -21.14 -1.20 -2.49
CA VAL A 28 -20.03 -0.28 -2.69
C VAL A 28 -20.00 0.77 -1.58
N GLY A 29 -18.89 0.83 -0.84
CA GLY A 29 -18.72 1.71 0.31
C GLY A 29 -19.28 1.16 1.62
N ASP A 30 -20.05 0.06 1.62
CA ASP A 30 -20.46 -0.65 2.84
C ASP A 30 -19.43 -1.75 3.17
N ILE A 31 -19.10 -2.59 2.19
CA ILE A 31 -18.21 -3.74 2.41
C ILE A 31 -16.73 -3.44 2.25
N ASP A 32 -16.40 -2.31 1.62
CA ASP A 32 -15.05 -1.96 1.21
C ASP A 32 -14.68 -0.51 1.54
N TYR A 33 -13.39 -0.27 1.76
CA TYR A 33 -12.81 1.06 1.93
C TYR A 33 -11.48 1.19 1.19
N HIS A 34 -11.13 2.43 0.85
CA HIS A 34 -9.93 2.72 0.09
C HIS A 34 -9.36 4.06 0.55
N HIS A 35 -8.16 3.99 1.10
CA HIS A 35 -7.30 5.14 1.25
C HIS A 35 -6.60 5.35 -0.09
N GLU A 36 -7.20 6.21 -0.91
CA GLU A 36 -6.65 6.63 -2.20
C GLU A 36 -5.53 7.65 -1.96
N LEU A 37 -4.28 7.19 -1.76
CA LEU A 37 -3.17 8.02 -1.29
C LEU A 37 -2.33 8.59 -2.43
N VAL A 38 -1.80 9.79 -2.25
CA VAL A 38 -0.78 10.35 -3.14
C VAL A 38 0.60 10.14 -2.50
N GLY A 39 0.67 10.00 -1.18
CA GLY A 39 1.89 9.98 -0.39
C GLY A 39 2.29 11.36 0.11
N VAL A 40 3.33 11.40 0.94
CA VAL A 40 3.67 12.61 1.69
C VAL A 40 4.18 13.68 0.69
N PRO A 41 3.50 14.83 0.58
CA PRO A 41 3.89 15.88 -0.37
C PRO A 41 5.28 16.44 -0.06
N GLN A 42 6.13 16.58 -1.08
CA GLN A 42 7.45 17.20 -0.92
C GLN A 42 7.38 18.71 -1.15
N ILE A 43 8.19 19.48 -0.42
CA ILE A 43 8.15 20.96 -0.49
C ILE A 43 8.45 21.49 -1.89
N GLU A 44 9.43 20.91 -2.59
CA GLU A 44 9.93 21.35 -3.91
C GLU A 44 9.00 21.02 -5.09
N THR A 45 8.02 20.15 -4.86
CA THR A 45 7.17 19.60 -5.92
C THR A 45 5.69 19.77 -5.63
N THR A 46 5.33 20.56 -4.62
CA THR A 46 3.92 20.80 -4.24
C THR A 46 3.55 22.23 -4.52
N PHE A 47 2.45 22.48 -5.23
CA PHE A 47 2.00 23.84 -5.55
C PHE A 47 0.52 23.87 -5.97
N PHE A 48 -0.08 25.07 -5.91
CA PHE A 48 -1.36 25.35 -6.55
C PHE A 48 -1.12 25.75 -8.00
N HIS A 49 -1.91 25.20 -8.92
CA HIS A 49 -1.83 25.58 -10.33
C HIS A 49 -3.23 25.58 -10.97
N ARG A 50 -3.47 26.51 -11.89
CA ARG A 50 -4.75 26.67 -12.60
C ARG A 50 -4.68 25.96 -13.95
N PRO A 51 -5.33 24.79 -14.12
CA PRO A 51 -5.24 24.02 -15.37
C PRO A 51 -6.01 24.66 -16.53
N LYS A 52 -6.85 25.67 -16.26
CA LYS A 52 -7.62 26.42 -17.26
C LYS A 52 -7.36 27.90 -17.07
N LYS A 53 -6.91 28.56 -18.14
CA LYS A 53 -6.59 29.99 -18.15
C LYS A 53 -7.78 30.88 -17.78
N ASP A 54 -8.97 30.54 -18.24
CA ASP A 54 -10.20 31.33 -18.02
C ASP A 54 -10.90 31.01 -16.68
N ASP A 55 -10.44 29.98 -15.97
CA ASP A 55 -11.03 29.55 -14.69
C ASP A 55 -10.17 30.06 -13.52
N ARG A 56 -10.84 30.45 -12.43
CA ARG A 56 -10.16 30.80 -11.17
C ARG A 56 -9.89 29.58 -10.30
N ALA A 57 -10.41 28.41 -10.66
CA ALA A 57 -10.21 27.17 -9.92
C ALA A 57 -8.78 26.62 -10.09
N SER A 58 -8.03 26.60 -9.00
CA SER A 58 -6.76 25.89 -8.88
C SER A 58 -6.98 24.44 -8.44
N LEU A 59 -6.09 23.56 -8.89
CA LEU A 59 -5.86 22.24 -8.31
C LEU A 59 -4.55 22.27 -7.52
N LEU A 60 -4.44 21.36 -6.56
CA LEU A 60 -3.25 21.18 -5.74
C LEU A 60 -2.46 20.00 -6.30
N TYR A 61 -1.25 20.25 -6.77
CA TYR A 61 -0.39 19.21 -7.37
C TYR A 61 0.71 18.85 -6.41
N THR A 62 1.14 17.58 -6.46
CA THR A 62 2.34 17.13 -5.76
C THR A 62 2.99 15.97 -6.50
N LEU A 63 4.33 15.93 -6.50
CA LEU A 63 5.08 14.69 -6.68
C LEU A 63 5.55 14.24 -5.30
N SER A 64 4.85 13.26 -4.75
CA SER A 64 5.08 12.80 -3.40
C SER A 64 6.39 12.03 -3.27
N ASP A 65 6.75 11.76 -2.04
CA ASP A 65 7.94 11.03 -1.72
C ASP A 65 7.91 9.53 -2.08
N VAL A 66 6.73 8.95 -2.37
CA VAL A 66 6.59 7.56 -2.88
C VAL A 66 6.63 7.48 -4.41
N GLY A 67 6.80 8.60 -5.11
CA GLY A 67 6.92 8.62 -6.57
C GLY A 67 5.58 8.68 -7.29
N VAL A 68 4.53 9.14 -6.60
CA VAL A 68 3.21 9.35 -7.19
C VAL A 68 3.04 10.84 -7.48
N LEU A 69 2.81 11.15 -8.75
CA LEU A 69 2.40 12.46 -9.20
C LEU A 69 0.88 12.53 -9.16
N GLY A 70 0.31 13.50 -8.45
CA GLY A 70 -1.14 13.63 -8.32
C GLY A 70 -1.64 15.07 -8.33
N ALA A 71 -2.89 15.22 -8.75
CA ALA A 71 -3.67 16.44 -8.60
C ALA A 71 -4.85 16.18 -7.66
N VAL A 72 -4.98 17.01 -6.63
CA VAL A 72 -6.03 16.93 -5.61
C VAL A 72 -6.91 18.16 -5.68
N ASN A 73 -8.21 17.97 -5.47
CA ASN A 73 -9.18 19.05 -5.39
C ASN A 73 -9.07 19.77 -4.04
N PRO A 74 -8.72 21.07 -4.01
CA PRO A 74 -8.65 21.81 -2.75
C PRO A 74 -10.01 21.89 -2.03
N GLY A 75 -11.15 21.76 -2.73
CA GLY A 75 -12.46 21.87 -2.08
C GLY A 75 -12.78 20.75 -1.10
N ASN A 76 -12.32 19.52 -1.37
CA ASN A 76 -12.74 18.33 -0.62
C ASN A 76 -11.62 17.29 -0.40
N GLY A 77 -10.40 17.55 -0.89
CA GLY A 77 -9.28 16.61 -0.75
C GLY A 77 -9.38 15.38 -1.64
N GLY A 78 -10.36 15.30 -2.55
CA GLY A 78 -10.48 14.16 -3.48
C GLY A 78 -9.41 14.20 -4.56
N VAL A 79 -8.82 13.05 -4.88
CA VAL A 79 -7.87 12.91 -5.99
C VAL A 79 -8.64 13.13 -7.30
N LYS A 80 -8.08 13.97 -8.18
CA LYS A 80 -8.60 14.19 -9.54
C LYS A 80 -7.99 13.22 -10.53
N TRP A 81 -6.69 13.02 -10.42
CA TRP A 81 -5.92 12.04 -11.15
C TRP A 81 -4.58 11.85 -10.44
N ARG A 82 -3.96 10.69 -10.64
CA ARG A 82 -2.61 10.39 -10.16
C ARG A 82 -1.91 9.38 -11.06
N GLN A 83 -0.59 9.43 -11.07
CA GLN A 83 0.29 8.63 -11.90
C GLN A 83 1.43 8.11 -11.05
N PHE A 84 1.65 6.80 -11.05
CA PHE A 84 2.76 6.18 -10.34
C PHE A 84 3.96 6.06 -11.28
N LEU A 85 4.85 7.06 -11.25
CA LEU A 85 5.79 7.33 -12.34
C LEU A 85 6.75 6.18 -12.62
N THR A 86 7.24 5.53 -11.55
CA THR A 86 8.27 4.49 -11.59
C THR A 86 7.70 3.07 -11.50
N GLY A 87 6.40 2.93 -11.20
CA GLY A 87 5.78 1.65 -10.82
C GLY A 87 6.30 1.04 -9.50
N ASN A 88 7.28 1.67 -8.85
CA ASN A 88 7.94 1.23 -7.63
C ASN A 88 8.05 2.39 -6.65
N VAL A 89 7.93 2.11 -5.34
CA VAL A 89 7.99 3.14 -4.31
C VAL A 89 9.39 3.78 -4.28
N THR A 90 9.47 5.11 -4.40
CA THR A 90 10.72 5.89 -4.40
C THR A 90 11.05 6.46 -3.03
N ASN A 91 12.28 6.90 -2.72
CA ASN A 91 12.62 7.55 -1.43
C ASN A 91 12.71 9.08 -1.57
N GLY A 92 11.66 9.71 -2.08
CA GLY A 92 11.68 11.13 -2.41
C GLY A 92 12.33 11.42 -3.76
N GLY A 93 12.61 12.70 -4.00
CA GLY A 93 13.23 13.17 -5.23
C GLY A 93 12.25 13.33 -6.38
N GLY A 94 12.82 13.42 -7.58
CA GLY A 94 12.12 13.87 -8.77
C GLY A 94 11.82 15.37 -8.76
N HIS A 95 11.28 15.85 -9.86
CA HIS A 95 11.00 17.26 -10.08
C HIS A 95 9.58 17.41 -10.65
N LEU A 96 8.90 18.47 -10.24
CA LEU A 96 7.60 18.87 -10.78
C LEU A 96 7.55 20.38 -10.92
N ARG A 97 7.17 20.85 -12.12
CA ARG A 97 6.98 22.28 -12.40
C ARG A 97 5.67 22.50 -13.15
N ALA A 98 5.00 23.60 -12.83
CA ALA A 98 3.84 24.07 -13.58
C ALA A 98 4.25 25.17 -14.56
N ALA A 99 3.70 25.11 -15.77
CA ALA A 99 3.74 26.23 -16.69
C ALA A 99 2.60 27.18 -16.37
N ASP A 100 2.90 28.28 -15.67
CA ASP A 100 1.86 29.22 -15.27
C ASP A 100 1.10 29.80 -16.48
N GLY A 101 -0.21 29.96 -16.38
CA GLY A 101 -1.07 30.37 -17.50
C GLY A 101 -1.27 29.32 -18.62
N GLU A 102 -0.62 28.17 -18.54
CA GLU A 102 -0.78 27.04 -19.48
C GLU A 102 -1.58 25.89 -18.83
N ASN A 103 -2.01 24.92 -19.64
CA ASN A 103 -2.82 23.77 -19.19
C ASN A 103 -1.99 22.49 -18.93
N TRP A 104 -0.69 22.63 -18.69
CA TRP A 104 0.22 21.50 -18.54
C TRP A 104 1.21 21.66 -17.38
N VAL A 105 1.61 20.52 -16.84
CA VAL A 105 2.69 20.40 -15.85
C VAL A 105 3.74 19.43 -16.40
N THR A 106 4.99 19.61 -16.00
CA THR A 106 6.09 18.72 -16.41
C THR A 106 6.71 18.09 -15.18
N SER A 107 7.00 16.79 -15.27
CA SER A 107 7.70 16.06 -14.22
C SER A 107 8.92 15.36 -14.77
N ALA A 108 9.89 15.11 -13.89
CA ALA A 108 11.07 14.34 -14.23
C ALA A 108 11.48 13.46 -13.06
N TYR A 109 11.86 12.21 -13.33
CA TYR A 109 12.33 11.28 -12.33
C TYR A 109 13.28 10.27 -12.96
N GLY A 110 14.41 9.98 -12.32
CA GLY A 110 15.41 9.06 -12.86
C GLY A 110 15.91 9.57 -14.22
N SER A 111 15.72 8.79 -15.29
CA SER A 111 16.15 9.12 -16.65
C SER A 111 15.04 9.63 -17.56
N SER A 112 13.82 9.84 -17.02
CA SER A 112 12.63 10.17 -17.82
C SER A 112 12.06 11.54 -17.49
N VAL A 113 11.53 12.20 -18.52
CA VAL A 113 10.84 13.49 -18.43
C VAL A 113 9.51 13.39 -19.14
N HIS A 114 8.47 13.94 -18.52
CA HIS A 114 7.10 13.78 -18.96
C HIS A 114 6.35 15.12 -18.92
N GLY A 115 5.64 15.43 -20.00
CA GLY A 115 4.61 16.46 -20.04
C GLY A 115 3.23 15.87 -19.76
N TRP A 116 2.46 16.55 -18.92
CA TRP A 116 1.12 16.10 -18.51
C TRP A 116 0.10 17.19 -18.76
N ASN A 117 -1.08 16.80 -19.28
CA ASN A 117 -2.23 17.67 -19.22
C ASN A 117 -2.63 17.88 -17.75
N ALA A 118 -2.60 19.12 -17.28
CA ALA A 118 -2.82 19.46 -15.88
C ALA A 118 -4.24 19.10 -15.39
N LEU A 119 -5.24 19.16 -16.29
CA LEU A 119 -6.62 18.85 -15.93
C LEU A 119 -6.90 17.34 -15.85
N THR A 120 -6.39 16.57 -16.81
CA THR A 120 -6.75 15.15 -16.97
C THR A 120 -5.69 14.17 -16.48
N GLY A 121 -4.46 14.63 -16.22
CA GLY A 121 -3.34 13.76 -15.86
C GLY A 121 -2.87 12.85 -16.98
N ARG A 122 -3.26 13.15 -18.23
CA ARG A 122 -2.85 12.38 -19.41
C ARG A 122 -1.44 12.80 -19.80
N ASN A 123 -0.55 11.82 -19.97
CA ASN A 123 0.76 12.06 -20.56
C ASN A 123 0.59 12.56 -22.02
N THR A 124 1.13 13.74 -22.32
CA THR A 124 1.11 14.33 -23.67
C THR A 124 2.35 13.97 -24.47
N TRP A 125 3.50 13.93 -23.81
CA TRP A 125 4.78 13.51 -24.35
C TRP A 125 5.66 12.97 -23.23
N SER A 126 6.59 12.10 -23.59
CA SER A 126 7.62 11.56 -22.70
C SER A 126 8.93 11.43 -23.46
N LEU A 127 10.04 11.66 -22.77
CA LEU A 127 11.39 11.52 -23.30
C LEU A 127 12.24 10.79 -22.27
N ASP A 128 12.93 9.75 -22.71
CA ASP A 128 13.94 9.04 -21.92
C ASP A 128 15.34 9.39 -22.44
N PHE A 129 16.33 9.38 -21.56
CA PHE A 129 17.72 9.62 -21.91
C PHE A 129 18.70 8.75 -21.11
N ALA A 130 19.99 8.80 -21.48
CA ALA A 130 21.05 8.14 -20.73
C ALA A 130 21.51 9.04 -19.57
N GLY A 131 21.71 8.44 -18.39
CA GLY A 131 22.03 9.18 -17.17
C GLY A 131 20.81 9.57 -16.34
N GLU A 132 20.95 10.56 -15.47
CA GLU A 132 19.96 10.94 -14.46
C GLU A 132 19.57 12.42 -14.58
N VAL A 133 18.27 12.71 -14.50
CA VAL A 133 17.75 14.07 -14.36
C VAL A 133 18.25 14.64 -13.04
N ARG A 134 18.83 15.84 -13.11
CA ARG A 134 19.30 16.57 -11.93
C ARG A 134 18.40 17.73 -11.58
N ASP A 135 17.80 18.36 -12.59
CA ASP A 135 16.78 19.39 -12.38
C ASP A 135 15.88 19.63 -13.60
N LEU A 136 14.75 20.28 -13.34
CA LEU A 136 13.69 20.59 -14.30
C LEU A 136 13.19 22.02 -14.03
N GLU A 137 13.18 22.86 -15.05
CA GLU A 137 12.71 24.24 -14.92
C GLU A 137 11.85 24.67 -16.12
N VAL A 138 10.94 25.63 -15.91
CA VAL A 138 10.10 26.17 -16.98
C VAL A 138 10.59 27.57 -17.35
N MET A 139 10.95 27.75 -18.62
CA MET A 139 11.38 29.04 -19.16
C MET A 139 10.30 29.67 -20.03
N GLU A 140 10.18 31.00 -19.98
CA GLU A 140 9.30 31.77 -20.85
C GLU A 140 10.10 32.52 -21.92
N LEU A 141 9.68 32.43 -23.17
CA LEU A 141 10.33 33.11 -24.30
C LEU A 141 9.83 34.53 -24.46
N THR A 142 10.76 35.46 -24.63
CA THR A 142 10.47 36.89 -24.86
C THR A 142 9.73 37.19 -26.15
N GLU A 143 9.95 36.40 -27.20
CA GLU A 143 9.42 36.67 -28.54
C GLU A 143 7.90 36.47 -28.64
N ASN A 144 7.37 35.47 -27.93
CA ASN A 144 5.98 35.02 -28.08
C ASN A 144 5.29 34.59 -26.76
N GLY A 145 5.97 34.70 -25.61
CA GLY A 145 5.45 34.25 -24.32
C GLY A 145 5.30 32.73 -24.20
N ARG A 146 5.81 31.95 -25.17
CA ARG A 146 5.74 30.48 -25.13
C ARG A 146 6.60 29.95 -23.99
N LYS A 147 6.08 28.94 -23.30
CA LYS A 147 6.79 28.24 -22.22
C LYS A 147 7.40 26.93 -22.72
N ASP A 148 8.70 26.81 -22.52
CA ASP A 148 9.50 25.62 -22.84
C ASP A 148 10.07 25.02 -21.55
N VAL A 149 10.51 23.77 -21.64
CA VAL A 149 11.06 23.03 -20.50
C VAL A 149 12.58 22.95 -20.63
N LEU A 150 13.30 23.33 -19.58
CA LEU A 150 14.73 23.13 -19.42
C LEU A 150 14.96 21.88 -18.56
N VAL A 151 15.78 20.98 -19.05
CA VAL A 151 16.18 19.77 -18.32
C VAL A 151 17.69 19.76 -18.21
N LEU A 152 18.16 19.62 -16.98
CA LEU A 152 19.57 19.42 -16.66
C LEU A 152 19.76 17.94 -16.28
N PHE A 153 20.68 17.26 -16.94
CA PHE A 153 21.01 15.87 -16.64
C PHE A 153 22.50 15.63 -16.51
N GLU A 154 22.83 14.63 -15.71
CA GLU A 154 24.16 14.06 -15.61
C GLU A 154 24.20 12.79 -16.46
N ASP A 155 24.99 12.81 -17.53
CA ASP A 155 25.18 11.67 -18.44
C ASP A 155 26.06 10.59 -17.78
N GLU A 156 26.06 9.37 -18.31
CA GLU A 156 26.78 8.22 -17.73
C GLU A 156 28.31 8.43 -17.65
N ASP A 157 28.85 9.30 -18.50
CA ASP A 157 30.26 9.70 -18.50
C ASP A 157 30.60 10.80 -17.46
N GLY A 158 29.62 11.20 -16.65
CA GLY A 158 29.69 12.23 -15.62
C GLY A 158 29.69 13.67 -16.17
N SER A 159 29.32 13.84 -17.44
CA SER A 159 29.20 15.17 -18.05
C SER A 159 27.80 15.76 -17.84
N SER A 160 27.75 17.08 -17.78
CA SER A 160 26.49 17.82 -17.64
C SER A 160 25.90 18.11 -19.02
N VAL A 161 24.61 17.86 -19.19
CA VAL A 161 23.90 18.17 -20.43
C VAL A 161 22.67 19.00 -20.11
N LEU A 162 22.55 20.12 -20.83
CA LEU A 162 21.40 21.00 -20.78
C LEU A 162 20.59 20.83 -22.05
N ARG A 163 19.31 20.56 -21.92
CA ARG A 163 18.39 20.39 -23.04
C ARG A 163 17.17 21.29 -22.89
N ARG A 164 16.78 21.93 -23.98
CA ARG A 164 15.53 22.67 -24.09
C ARG A 164 14.53 21.86 -24.89
N ILE A 165 13.34 21.67 -24.33
CA ILE A 165 12.26 20.87 -24.89
C ILE A 165 11.06 21.78 -25.12
N HIS A 166 10.39 21.62 -26.26
CA HIS A 166 9.16 22.34 -26.54
C HIS A 166 8.05 21.93 -25.54
N GLY A 167 7.48 22.88 -24.79
CA GLY A 167 6.61 22.56 -23.65
C GLY A 167 5.35 21.75 -23.99
N GLN A 168 4.68 22.07 -25.10
CA GLN A 168 3.46 21.36 -25.52
C GLN A 168 3.71 20.12 -26.40
N GLU A 169 4.63 20.21 -27.36
CA GLU A 169 4.88 19.17 -28.37
C GLU A 169 5.96 18.14 -27.97
N GLY A 170 6.82 18.47 -27.00
CA GLY A 170 7.80 17.52 -26.46
C GLY A 170 9.01 17.20 -27.33
N TRP A 171 9.23 17.89 -28.46
CA TRP A 171 10.46 17.71 -29.24
C TRP A 171 11.62 18.54 -28.69
N VAL A 172 12.83 18.05 -28.90
CA VAL A 172 14.07 18.70 -28.45
C VAL A 172 14.41 19.89 -29.34
N VAL A 173 14.43 21.09 -28.78
CA VAL A 173 14.77 22.34 -29.49
C VAL A 173 16.26 22.43 -29.74
N TRP A 174 17.05 22.24 -28.69
CA TRP A 174 18.50 22.14 -28.75
C TRP A 174 19.01 21.39 -27.53
N GLU A 175 20.25 20.93 -27.64
CA GLU A 175 21.00 20.27 -26.57
C GLU A 175 22.43 20.79 -26.55
N VAL A 176 22.96 21.03 -25.36
CA VAL A 176 24.35 21.41 -25.15
C VAL A 176 24.96 20.53 -24.06
N LYS A 177 26.01 19.82 -24.44
CA LYS A 177 26.82 18.98 -23.56
C LYS A 177 28.04 19.76 -23.08
N ASP A 178 28.22 19.87 -21.78
CA ASP A 178 29.40 20.46 -21.15
C ASP A 178 30.37 19.34 -20.76
N SER A 179 31.57 19.34 -21.34
CA SER A 179 32.59 18.32 -21.09
C SER A 179 33.27 18.45 -19.73
N VAL A 180 32.97 19.50 -18.96
CA VAL A 180 33.47 19.67 -17.59
C VAL A 180 32.78 18.67 -16.66
N ARG A 181 33.57 17.83 -15.99
CA ARG A 181 33.12 16.83 -15.01
C ARG A 181 32.88 17.46 -13.63
N ASP A 182 31.97 18.42 -13.58
CA ASP A 182 31.41 18.95 -12.34
C ASP A 182 30.10 18.23 -12.02
N ILE A 183 29.63 18.32 -10.77
CA ILE A 183 28.35 17.72 -10.38
C ILE A 183 27.24 18.74 -10.70
N PRO A 184 26.41 18.55 -11.73
CA PRO A 184 25.27 19.42 -12.00
C PRO A 184 24.29 19.42 -10.82
N LEU A 185 23.87 20.61 -10.39
CA LEU A 185 22.92 20.76 -9.29
C LEU A 185 21.53 21.11 -9.79
N GLN A 186 21.38 22.32 -10.34
CA GLN A 186 20.10 22.92 -10.68
C GLN A 186 20.23 23.88 -11.85
N VAL A 187 19.12 24.12 -12.55
CA VAL A 187 19.01 25.06 -13.66
C VAL A 187 18.02 26.16 -13.30
N SER A 188 18.37 27.40 -13.60
CA SER A 188 17.46 28.54 -13.45
C SER A 188 17.54 29.43 -14.69
N ASN A 189 16.60 30.34 -14.86
CA ASN A 189 16.59 31.28 -15.96
C ASN A 189 16.05 32.64 -15.51
N ASN A 190 16.40 33.65 -16.29
CA ASN A 190 15.68 34.92 -16.32
C ASN A 190 15.23 35.18 -17.77
N ILE A 191 14.78 36.41 -18.04
CA ILE A 191 14.30 36.82 -19.37
C ILE A 191 15.39 36.74 -20.45
N GLU A 192 16.67 36.86 -20.07
CA GLU A 192 17.80 37.01 -21.00
C GLU A 192 18.71 35.79 -21.09
N ARG A 193 18.87 35.03 -20.00
CA ARG A 193 19.92 34.02 -19.81
C ARG A 193 19.42 32.79 -19.08
N ILE A 194 20.07 31.66 -19.36
CA ILE A 194 19.94 30.41 -18.61
C ILE A 194 21.20 30.24 -17.74
N PHE A 195 21.01 29.82 -16.50
CA PHE A 195 22.07 29.60 -15.52
C PHE A 195 22.09 28.13 -15.12
N VAL A 196 23.20 27.46 -15.38
CA VAL A 196 23.45 26.09 -14.91
C VAL A 196 24.40 26.16 -13.73
N VAL A 197 23.94 25.70 -12.56
CA VAL A 197 24.75 25.68 -11.34
C VAL A 197 25.28 24.27 -11.12
N SER A 198 26.58 24.16 -10.84
CA SER A 198 27.27 22.88 -10.61
C SER A 198 28.27 23.00 -9.46
N LEU A 199 28.54 21.89 -8.78
CA LEU A 199 29.62 21.81 -7.80
C LEU A 199 30.93 21.50 -8.51
N SER A 200 31.90 22.39 -8.38
CA SER A 200 33.25 22.22 -8.90
C SER A 200 34.25 22.12 -7.77
N GLY A 201 34.98 21.01 -7.69
CA GLY A 201 35.91 20.74 -6.59
C GLY A 201 36.11 19.25 -6.32
N SER A 202 36.46 18.93 -5.07
CA SER A 202 36.65 17.56 -4.59
C SER A 202 35.70 17.26 -3.43
N ALA A 203 35.48 15.98 -3.10
CA ALA A 203 34.49 15.51 -2.12
C ALA A 203 34.52 16.15 -0.72
N SER A 204 35.59 16.85 -0.33
CA SER A 204 35.70 17.57 0.94
C SER A 204 35.52 19.09 0.85
N SER A 205 35.43 19.65 -0.36
CA SER A 205 35.55 21.08 -0.61
C SER A 205 35.12 21.44 -2.03
N TYR A 206 33.90 21.95 -2.17
CA TYR A 206 33.35 22.43 -3.44
C TYR A 206 33.29 23.96 -3.50
N SER A 207 33.26 24.46 -4.73
CA SER A 207 32.86 25.82 -5.11
C SER A 207 31.68 25.74 -6.08
N LEU A 208 30.88 26.79 -6.19
CA LEU A 208 29.74 26.82 -7.11
C LEU A 208 30.21 27.34 -8.46
N ARG A 209 30.14 26.54 -9.51
CA ARG A 209 30.30 26.99 -10.89
C ARG A 209 28.94 27.36 -11.46
N VAL A 210 28.84 28.53 -12.07
CA VAL A 210 27.64 29.02 -12.75
C VAL A 210 27.98 29.25 -14.22
N ALA A 211 27.51 28.35 -15.08
CA ALA A 211 27.61 28.50 -16.51
C ALA A 211 26.40 29.30 -17.04
N ILE A 212 26.67 30.33 -17.85
CA ILE A 212 25.67 31.24 -18.39
C ILE A 212 25.46 30.93 -19.86
N HIS A 213 24.24 30.58 -20.24
CA HIS A 213 23.86 30.15 -21.58
C HIS A 213 22.88 31.11 -22.25
N ASP A 214 22.94 31.17 -23.57
CA ASP A 214 22.00 31.88 -24.42
C ASP A 214 20.68 31.11 -24.55
N THR A 215 19.54 31.80 -24.42
CA THR A 215 18.21 31.17 -24.40
C THR A 215 17.81 30.57 -25.75
N LEU A 216 18.25 31.18 -26.86
CA LEU A 216 17.89 30.78 -28.22
C LEU A 216 18.75 29.62 -28.73
N THR A 217 20.07 29.72 -28.55
CA THR A 217 21.04 28.77 -29.12
C THR A 217 21.57 27.74 -28.13
N GLY A 218 21.37 27.96 -26.82
CA GLY A 218 21.93 27.13 -25.76
C GLY A 218 23.43 27.29 -25.55
N LYS A 219 24.14 28.06 -26.41
CA LYS A 219 25.60 28.19 -26.33
C LYS A 219 26.01 28.88 -25.02
N ARG A 220 27.09 28.38 -24.40
CA ARG A 220 27.70 29.02 -23.23
C ARG A 220 28.31 30.36 -23.62
N VAL A 221 27.90 31.41 -22.95
CA VAL A 221 28.31 32.80 -23.19
C VAL A 221 29.34 33.25 -22.16
N ASP A 222 29.18 32.86 -20.91
CA ASP A 222 30.09 33.21 -19.81
C ASP A 222 30.08 32.12 -18.73
N GLU A 223 31.05 32.19 -17.82
CA GLU A 223 31.19 31.27 -16.70
C GLU A 223 31.73 32.00 -15.47
N LEU A 224 31.12 31.73 -14.31
CA LEU A 224 31.50 32.33 -13.03
C LEU A 224 31.75 31.23 -12.00
N THR A 225 32.74 31.42 -11.13
CA THR A 225 32.91 30.60 -9.92
C THR A 225 32.58 31.44 -8.71
N ILE A 226 31.64 30.97 -7.91
CA ILE A 226 31.13 31.63 -6.70
C ILE A 226 31.51 30.78 -5.48
N GLY A 227 31.88 31.47 -4.40
CA GLY A 227 32.30 30.83 -3.16
C GLY A 227 33.78 30.44 -3.15
N THR A 228 34.30 30.21 -1.96
CA THR A 228 35.68 29.71 -1.78
C THR A 228 35.65 28.22 -1.46
N LYS A 229 36.68 27.50 -1.89
CA LYS A 229 36.85 26.08 -1.58
C LYS A 229 36.72 25.85 -0.07
N GLY A 230 35.68 25.11 0.34
CA GLY A 230 35.41 24.73 1.73
C GLY A 230 34.12 25.32 2.30
N GLU A 231 33.42 26.18 1.55
CA GLU A 231 32.12 26.73 1.96
C GLU A 231 30.94 25.78 1.68
N VAL A 232 31.09 24.92 0.68
CA VAL A 232 30.09 23.91 0.28
C VAL A 232 30.78 22.56 0.36
N SER A 233 30.20 21.65 1.12
CA SER A 233 30.67 20.28 1.30
C SER A 233 29.89 19.28 0.45
N GLY A 234 28.64 19.60 0.10
CA GLY A 234 27.79 18.77 -0.74
C GLY A 234 26.57 19.52 -1.29
N LYS A 235 25.68 18.79 -1.97
CA LYS A 235 24.43 19.33 -2.54
C LYS A 235 23.49 19.87 -1.46
N GLU A 236 23.47 19.20 -0.31
CA GLU A 236 22.63 19.50 0.85
C GLU A 236 22.88 20.89 1.46
N ASP A 237 24.07 21.47 1.25
CA ASP A 237 24.39 22.81 1.73
C ASP A 237 23.76 23.91 0.85
N VAL A 238 23.35 23.59 -0.38
CA VAL A 238 22.70 24.51 -1.32
C VAL A 238 21.19 24.46 -1.08
N ILE A 239 20.67 25.51 -0.45
CA ILE A 239 19.27 25.59 0.00
C ILE A 239 18.33 25.90 -1.17
N LEU A 240 18.77 26.77 -2.08
CA LEU A 240 17.96 27.22 -3.20
C LEU A 240 18.85 27.59 -4.38
N VAL A 241 18.53 27.08 -5.57
CA VAL A 241 18.96 27.65 -6.84
C VAL A 241 17.74 28.08 -7.62
N GLY A 242 17.60 29.38 -7.78
CA GLY A 242 16.54 29.98 -8.56
C GLY A 242 15.22 30.14 -7.81
N SER A 243 14.46 31.11 -8.29
CA SER A 243 13.04 31.35 -8.09
C SER A 243 12.73 32.33 -9.21
N ASN A 244 11.90 31.93 -10.18
CA ASN A 244 11.62 32.60 -11.46
C ASN A 244 11.11 34.05 -11.29
N SER A 245 11.96 34.92 -10.78
CA SER A 245 11.74 36.33 -10.54
C SER A 245 12.67 37.11 -11.46
N ALA A 246 12.46 38.41 -11.55
CA ALA A 246 13.32 39.31 -12.31
C ALA A 246 14.83 39.21 -11.97
N SER A 247 15.21 38.57 -10.85
CA SER A 247 16.59 38.39 -10.42
C SER A 247 16.79 37.04 -9.69
N PRO A 248 17.15 35.96 -10.40
CA PRO A 248 17.30 34.64 -9.78
C PRO A 248 18.55 34.61 -8.87
N ILE A 249 18.46 33.88 -7.76
CA ILE A 249 19.51 33.78 -6.74
C ILE A 249 19.97 32.34 -6.54
N VAL A 250 21.20 32.18 -6.06
CA VAL A 250 21.67 30.95 -5.43
C VAL A 250 22.02 31.23 -3.98
N ALA A 251 21.60 30.34 -3.09
CA ALA A 251 21.84 30.47 -1.67
C ALA A 251 22.30 29.15 -1.05
N TRP A 252 23.32 29.24 -0.20
CA TRP A 252 23.92 28.10 0.47
C TRP A 252 24.34 28.46 1.90
N THR A 253 24.37 27.46 2.76
CA THR A 253 24.73 27.59 4.18
C THR A 253 25.96 26.75 4.51
N ASP A 254 26.56 27.00 5.67
CA ASP A 254 27.47 26.04 6.28
C ASP A 254 26.72 24.98 7.10
N LYS A 255 27.37 23.84 7.40
CA LYS A 255 26.81 22.78 8.26
C LYS A 255 26.40 23.22 9.65
N THR A 256 26.93 24.35 10.12
CA THR A 256 26.62 24.91 11.44
C THR A 256 25.42 25.87 11.41
N PHE A 257 24.82 26.11 10.24
CA PHE A 257 23.73 27.07 10.02
C PHE A 257 24.00 28.44 10.67
N SER A 258 25.25 28.89 10.60
CA SER A 258 25.69 30.13 11.27
C SER A 258 25.53 31.35 10.35
N LYS A 259 25.73 31.12 9.05
CA LYS A 259 25.70 32.15 8.01
C LYS A 259 25.06 31.59 6.74
N LEU A 260 24.08 32.32 6.23
CA LEU A 260 23.52 32.10 4.91
C LEU A 260 24.25 32.99 3.90
N ARG A 261 24.73 32.39 2.81
CA ARG A 261 25.39 33.11 1.72
C ARG A 261 24.44 33.15 0.54
N VAL A 262 24.25 34.34 -0.04
CA VAL A 262 23.36 34.56 -1.18
C VAL A 262 24.11 35.26 -2.29
N ASN A 263 23.97 34.79 -3.52
CA ASN A 263 24.48 35.43 -4.73
C ASN A 263 23.34 35.60 -5.73
N VAL A 264 23.30 36.77 -6.37
CA VAL A 264 22.44 37.01 -7.54
C VAL A 264 23.10 36.39 -8.76
N LEU A 265 22.43 35.43 -9.41
CA LEU A 265 22.99 34.69 -10.54
C LEU A 265 23.39 35.65 -11.67
N GLY A 266 24.57 35.42 -12.23
CA GLY A 266 25.20 36.32 -13.20
C GLY A 266 26.14 37.37 -12.58
N THR A 267 26.28 37.41 -11.26
CA THR A 267 27.20 38.33 -10.55
C THR A 267 28.32 37.58 -9.83
N LYS A 268 29.46 38.26 -9.60
CA LYS A 268 30.62 37.69 -8.89
C LYS A 268 30.57 37.87 -7.37
N SER A 269 29.77 38.83 -6.89
CA SER A 269 29.69 39.18 -5.47
C SER A 269 28.69 38.30 -4.73
N LYS A 270 29.08 37.77 -3.57
CA LYS A 270 28.18 37.11 -2.62
C LYS A 270 27.95 38.01 -1.40
N GLN A 271 26.80 37.85 -0.77
CA GLN A 271 26.44 38.53 0.47
C GLN A 271 26.26 37.51 1.59
N GLU A 272 26.83 37.79 2.77
CA GLU A 272 26.64 36.96 3.96
C GLU A 272 25.53 37.55 4.84
N LEU A 273 24.57 36.71 5.20
CA LEU A 273 23.45 37.00 6.08
C LEU A 273 23.64 36.20 7.36
N ALA A 274 23.60 36.88 8.52
CA ALA A 274 23.69 36.22 9.81
C ALA A 274 22.38 35.49 10.12
N LEU A 275 22.48 34.21 10.50
CA LEU A 275 21.34 33.42 10.95
C LEU A 275 21.18 33.52 12.47
N PRO A 276 19.95 33.30 13.00
CA PRO A 276 19.74 33.22 14.44
C PRO A 276 20.63 32.15 15.09
N ALA A 277 21.01 32.38 16.35
CA ALA A 277 21.67 31.34 17.14
C ALA A 277 20.76 30.10 17.26
N ASP A 278 21.37 28.92 17.31
CA ASP A 278 20.68 27.61 17.43
C ASP A 278 19.74 27.28 16.25
N THR A 279 19.99 27.86 15.07
CA THR A 279 19.31 27.47 13.83
C THR A 279 19.67 26.02 13.49
N ILE A 280 18.64 25.19 13.27
CA ILE A 280 18.78 23.76 12.92
C ILE A 280 18.44 23.50 11.45
N ASP A 281 17.69 24.40 10.82
CA ASP A 281 17.24 24.27 9.45
C ASP A 281 16.90 25.65 8.84
N VAL A 282 17.13 25.81 7.54
CA VAL A 282 16.89 27.04 6.79
C VAL A 282 16.21 26.73 5.47
N ALA A 283 15.11 27.41 5.20
CA ALA A 283 14.44 27.39 3.90
C ALA A 283 14.36 28.79 3.30
N ILE A 284 14.33 28.90 1.97
CA ILE A 284 14.14 30.16 1.28
C ILE A 284 12.85 30.10 0.47
N HIS A 285 12.03 31.13 0.62
CA HIS A 285 10.77 31.25 -0.07
C HIS A 285 10.79 32.48 -0.98
N ALA A 286 10.69 32.28 -2.28
CA ALA A 286 10.75 33.34 -3.28
C ALA A 286 9.72 33.12 -4.41
N PRO A 287 9.31 34.19 -5.11
CA PRO A 287 8.28 34.10 -6.14
C PRO A 287 8.83 33.46 -7.42
N HIS A 288 7.94 32.76 -8.13
CA HIS A 288 8.24 32.07 -9.40
C HIS A 288 7.65 32.78 -10.62
N HIS A 289 7.10 33.99 -10.45
CA HIS A 289 6.53 34.77 -11.53
C HIS A 289 7.53 35.84 -11.97
N VAL A 290 7.82 35.90 -13.28
CA VAL A 290 8.87 36.78 -13.85
C VAL A 290 8.60 38.26 -13.54
N GLN A 291 7.33 38.65 -13.39
CA GLN A 291 6.90 40.01 -13.09
C GLN A 291 6.77 40.29 -11.59
N ALA A 292 7.01 39.31 -10.72
CA ALA A 292 6.93 39.50 -9.27
C ALA A 292 8.05 40.40 -8.76
N GLU A 293 7.73 41.20 -7.73
CA GLU A 293 8.72 41.99 -7.02
C GLU A 293 9.88 41.10 -6.50
N PRO A 294 11.14 41.56 -6.58
CA PRO A 294 12.31 40.74 -6.31
C PRO A 294 12.60 40.65 -4.81
N HIS A 295 11.65 40.09 -4.07
CA HIS A 295 11.75 39.82 -2.64
C HIS A 295 11.84 38.33 -2.37
N PHE A 296 12.58 37.97 -1.32
CA PHE A 296 12.63 36.60 -0.82
C PHE A 296 12.62 36.59 0.71
N LEU A 297 12.09 35.51 1.28
CA LEU A 297 12.03 35.28 2.71
C LEU A 297 13.01 34.17 3.08
N VAL A 298 13.86 34.44 4.05
CA VAL A 298 14.70 33.45 4.73
C VAL A 298 13.96 32.96 5.96
N HIS A 299 13.59 31.69 5.96
CA HIS A 299 12.93 31.01 7.06
C HIS A 299 13.97 30.25 7.87
N SER A 300 14.22 30.69 9.10
CA SER A 300 15.12 30.02 10.04
C SER A 300 14.31 29.26 11.08
N ARG A 301 14.56 27.96 11.23
CA ARG A 301 13.96 27.11 12.27
C ARG A 301 14.99 26.83 13.35
N THR A 302 14.59 26.97 14.60
CA THR A 302 15.37 26.58 15.78
C THR A 302 14.67 25.40 16.47
N ALA A 303 15.33 24.78 17.46
CA ALA A 303 14.70 23.71 18.24
C ALA A 303 13.42 24.15 18.98
N THR A 304 13.22 25.46 19.19
CA THR A 304 12.12 26.00 20.01
C THR A 304 11.16 26.91 19.24
N GLY A 305 11.46 27.28 17.99
CA GLY A 305 10.65 28.22 17.24
C GLY A 305 11.05 28.38 15.77
N ASN A 306 10.37 29.29 15.08
CA ASN A 306 10.68 29.65 13.70
C ASN A 306 10.67 31.17 13.51
N LYS A 307 11.50 31.70 12.60
CA LYS A 307 11.64 33.13 12.29
C LYS A 307 11.66 33.33 10.77
N GLY A 308 11.13 34.45 10.29
CA GLY A 308 11.24 34.88 8.89
C GLY A 308 11.98 36.20 8.76
N ASP A 309 12.98 36.30 7.88
CA ASP A 309 13.65 37.54 7.53
C ASP A 309 13.44 37.83 6.03
N VAL A 310 12.87 38.99 5.69
CA VAL A 310 12.53 39.34 4.31
C VAL A 310 13.57 40.28 3.72
N TYR A 311 14.02 39.98 2.51
CA TYR A 311 15.05 40.69 1.79
C TYR A 311 14.54 41.17 0.43
N HIS A 312 15.07 42.30 -0.01
CA HIS A 312 14.82 42.90 -1.32
C HIS A 312 16.10 42.90 -2.15
N ILE A 313 15.98 42.59 -3.44
CA ILE A 313 17.07 42.66 -4.41
C ILE A 313 16.87 43.87 -5.32
N ASN A 314 17.81 44.82 -5.29
CA ASN A 314 17.77 45.95 -6.19
C ASN A 314 18.21 45.51 -7.60
N LEU A 315 17.28 45.49 -8.56
CA LEU A 315 17.54 45.04 -9.95
C LEU A 315 18.61 45.84 -10.69
N LYS A 316 18.93 47.06 -10.26
CA LYS A 316 19.95 47.91 -10.91
C LYS A 316 21.35 47.67 -10.37
N THR A 317 21.47 47.42 -9.06
CA THR A 317 22.77 47.27 -8.38
C THR A 317 23.09 45.84 -7.97
N ASN A 318 22.11 44.93 -8.05
CA ASN A 318 22.14 43.57 -7.52
C ASN A 318 22.44 43.51 -6.01
N ALA A 319 22.26 44.62 -5.29
CA ALA A 319 22.45 44.67 -3.85
C ALA A 319 21.25 44.02 -3.13
N ILE A 320 21.54 43.19 -2.12
CA ILE A 320 20.51 42.57 -1.28
C ILE A 320 20.41 43.38 0.02
N THR A 321 19.22 43.85 0.36
CA THR A 321 18.97 44.62 1.58
C THR A 321 17.85 43.99 2.38
N LYS A 322 17.99 43.93 3.71
CA LYS A 322 16.91 43.47 4.60
C LYS A 322 15.76 44.47 4.52
N ALA A 323 14.57 44.01 4.12
CA ALA A 323 13.36 44.81 4.03
C ALA A 323 12.72 44.94 5.41
N TYR A 324 12.41 43.80 6.04
CA TYR A 324 11.86 43.73 7.40
C TYR A 324 12.10 42.35 8.02
N GLU A 325 11.73 42.18 9.29
CA GLU A 325 11.76 40.89 9.96
C GLU A 325 10.41 40.52 10.56
N LEU A 326 10.12 39.22 10.54
CA LEU A 326 8.98 38.62 11.23
C LEU A 326 9.50 37.98 12.52
N PRO A 327 8.80 38.16 13.65
CA PRO A 327 9.29 37.76 14.95
C PRO A 327 9.44 36.23 15.06
N LEU A 328 10.38 35.81 15.91
CA LEU A 328 10.51 34.42 16.36
C LEU A 328 9.26 34.04 17.16
N VAL A 329 8.56 33.00 16.73
CA VAL A 329 7.36 32.46 17.40
C VAL A 329 7.68 31.02 17.83
N PRO A 330 7.20 30.57 19.01
CA PRO A 330 7.44 29.22 19.49
C PRO A 330 6.83 28.15 18.58
N GLY A 331 7.39 26.95 18.64
CA GLY A 331 6.92 25.78 17.91
C GLY A 331 7.38 25.73 16.45
N LEU A 332 7.13 24.60 15.79
CA LEU A 332 7.33 24.48 14.35
C LEU A 332 6.29 25.32 13.60
N GLY A 333 6.68 25.76 12.41
CA GLY A 333 5.81 26.50 11.52
C GLY A 333 6.34 26.42 10.09
N ALA A 334 5.47 26.78 9.15
CA ALA A 334 5.80 26.83 7.74
C ALA A 334 5.56 28.22 7.17
N PHE A 335 6.50 28.67 6.35
CA PHE A 335 6.29 29.78 5.45
C PHE A 335 5.99 29.27 4.04
N SER A 336 5.29 30.08 3.27
CA SER A 336 5.05 29.85 1.86
C SER A 336 4.91 31.17 1.11
N THR A 337 5.31 31.18 -0.15
CA THR A 337 5.20 32.34 -1.03
C THR A 337 4.07 32.13 -2.03
N SER A 338 3.29 33.18 -2.25
CA SER A 338 2.33 33.25 -3.35
C SER A 338 2.45 34.61 -4.04
N SER A 339 2.14 34.67 -5.33
CA SER A 339 2.18 35.91 -6.09
C SER A 339 0.88 36.10 -6.87
N GLU A 340 0.40 37.34 -6.91
CA GLU A 340 -0.70 37.78 -7.75
C GLU A 340 -0.22 39.00 -8.54
N ASP A 341 0.01 38.80 -9.84
CA ASP A 341 0.72 39.73 -10.73
C ASP A 341 2.13 40.09 -10.20
N ALA A 342 2.37 41.36 -9.88
CA ALA A 342 3.62 41.82 -9.29
C ALA A 342 3.67 41.66 -7.76
N ASN A 343 2.52 41.53 -7.10
CA ASN A 343 2.44 41.48 -5.64
C ASN A 343 2.91 40.12 -5.13
N VAL A 344 3.75 40.15 -4.10
CA VAL A 344 4.25 38.94 -3.44
C VAL A 344 3.73 38.91 -2.01
N TYR A 345 3.20 37.77 -1.61
CA TYR A 345 2.67 37.54 -0.28
C TYR A 345 3.40 36.39 0.40
N PHE A 346 3.76 36.60 1.66
CA PHE A 346 4.28 35.56 2.53
C PHE A 346 3.18 35.13 3.51
N THR A 347 2.93 33.83 3.53
CA THR A 347 2.01 33.22 4.48
C THR A 347 2.80 32.44 5.51
N ARG A 348 2.54 32.70 6.79
CA ARG A 348 3.03 31.88 7.90
C ARG A 348 1.88 31.06 8.48
N VAL A 349 2.08 29.76 8.58
CA VAL A 349 1.16 28.83 9.24
C VAL A 349 1.85 28.25 10.48
N THR A 350 1.21 28.39 11.63
CA THR A 350 1.61 27.76 12.90
C THR A 350 0.45 26.94 13.46
N GLU A 351 0.67 26.26 14.59
CA GLU A 351 -0.38 25.50 15.29
C GLU A 351 -1.50 26.38 15.87
N ASP A 352 -1.26 27.69 16.04
CA ASP A 352 -2.19 28.62 16.65
C ASP A 352 -2.84 29.57 15.63
N GLU A 353 -2.14 29.92 14.55
CA GLU A 353 -2.62 30.93 13.60
C GLU A 353 -2.05 30.81 12.19
N ILE A 354 -2.78 31.42 11.26
CA ILE A 354 -2.32 31.71 9.90
C ILE A 354 -2.24 33.22 9.78
N SER A 355 -1.08 33.73 9.39
CA SER A 355 -0.85 35.16 9.16
C SER A 355 -0.33 35.41 7.75
N LEU A 356 -0.74 36.55 7.19
CA LEU A 356 -0.44 36.99 5.84
C LEU A 356 0.26 38.34 5.88
N THR A 357 1.42 38.45 5.24
CA THR A 357 2.16 39.71 5.09
C THR A 357 2.47 39.98 3.61
N SER A 358 2.60 41.27 3.26
CA SER A 358 3.08 41.70 1.94
C SER A 358 4.59 41.62 1.89
N SER A 359 5.20 41.38 0.73
CA SER A 359 6.65 41.50 0.58
C SER A 359 7.19 42.92 0.83
N GLU A 360 6.34 43.94 0.76
CA GLU A 360 6.73 45.35 0.90
C GLU A 360 6.68 45.88 2.35
N SER A 361 5.95 45.21 3.24
CA SER A 361 5.76 45.67 4.63
C SER A 361 5.55 44.50 5.59
N ASP A 362 6.06 44.67 6.81
CA ASP A 362 5.83 43.83 7.98
C ASP A 362 4.40 43.89 8.53
N THR A 363 3.55 44.77 7.99
CA THR A 363 2.15 44.89 8.41
C THR A 363 1.39 43.62 8.08
N VAL A 364 0.79 43.00 9.11
CA VAL A 364 -0.07 41.82 8.95
C VAL A 364 -1.35 42.24 8.23
N LEU A 365 -1.49 41.82 6.98
CA LEU A 365 -2.64 42.10 6.13
C LEU A 365 -3.90 41.38 6.62
N ALA A 366 -3.71 40.13 7.05
CA ALA A 366 -4.78 39.30 7.60
C ALA A 366 -4.21 38.25 8.53
N LYS A 367 -5.02 37.86 9.52
CA LYS A 367 -4.67 36.86 10.53
C LYS A 367 -5.91 36.07 10.90
N TRP A 368 -5.77 34.75 10.94
CA TRP A 368 -6.83 33.81 11.27
C TRP A 368 -6.37 32.86 12.36
N PRO A 369 -7.15 32.61 13.41
CA PRO A 369 -6.84 31.57 14.38
C PRO A 369 -6.96 30.19 13.70
N TYR A 370 -6.04 29.29 14.01
CA TYR A 370 -6.04 27.93 13.50
C TYR A 370 -7.08 27.09 14.28
N LYS A 371 -8.13 26.65 13.58
CA LYS A 371 -9.17 25.79 14.13
C LYS A 371 -8.94 24.36 13.65
N ALA A 372 -8.12 23.62 14.39
CA ALA A 372 -7.86 22.20 14.16
C ALA A 372 -9.12 21.36 14.39
N GLN A 373 -9.34 20.34 13.56
CA GLN A 373 -10.29 19.26 13.85
C GLN A 373 -9.51 18.11 14.48
N GLY A 374 -9.38 18.10 15.81
CA GLY A 374 -8.68 17.06 16.57
C GLY A 374 -7.40 17.54 17.27
N SER A 375 -6.37 16.70 17.29
CA SER A 375 -5.07 17.03 17.89
C SER A 375 -4.35 18.12 17.08
N ARG A 376 -3.81 19.12 17.78
CA ARG A 376 -3.00 20.18 17.17
C ARG A 376 -1.64 19.62 16.77
N ALA A 377 -1.55 19.08 15.56
CA ALA A 377 -0.28 18.64 15.00
C ALA A 377 0.51 19.86 14.50
N GLN A 378 1.83 19.83 14.71
CA GLN A 378 2.72 20.87 14.25
C GLN A 378 2.91 20.82 12.73
N VAL A 379 3.17 21.96 12.10
CA VAL A 379 3.32 22.07 10.65
C VAL A 379 4.80 22.01 10.27
N VAL A 380 5.15 21.10 9.35
CA VAL A 380 6.52 20.91 8.85
C VAL A 380 6.79 21.85 7.68
N HIS A 381 5.97 21.77 6.63
CA HIS A 381 6.00 22.64 5.44
C HIS A 381 4.61 22.78 4.84
N GLY A 382 4.45 23.73 3.92
CA GLY A 382 3.20 23.91 3.20
C GLY A 382 3.29 24.92 2.07
N VAL A 383 2.23 24.98 1.28
CA VAL A 383 2.06 25.93 0.19
C VAL A 383 0.73 26.67 0.35
N SER A 384 0.68 27.92 -0.07
CA SER A 384 -0.52 28.74 0.06
C SER A 384 -0.88 29.40 -1.25
N GLU A 385 -2.19 29.53 -1.49
CA GLU A 385 -2.74 30.39 -2.52
C GLU A 385 -3.54 31.50 -1.86
N VAL A 386 -3.14 32.74 -2.17
CA VAL A 386 -3.77 33.96 -1.68
C VAL A 386 -4.61 34.54 -2.82
N VAL A 387 -5.83 34.95 -2.49
CA VAL A 387 -6.73 35.65 -3.41
C VAL A 387 -7.17 36.95 -2.76
N LYS A 388 -6.82 38.08 -3.38
CA LYS A 388 -7.34 39.38 -2.96
C LYS A 388 -8.80 39.51 -3.38
N LYS A 389 -9.68 39.82 -2.41
CA LYS A 389 -11.10 40.12 -2.66
C LYS A 389 -11.28 41.63 -2.87
N SER A 390 -12.53 42.08 -3.08
CA SER A 390 -12.84 43.51 -3.16
C SER A 390 -12.41 44.25 -1.89
N GLY A 391 -11.71 45.37 -2.04
CA GLY A 391 -11.13 46.14 -0.93
C GLY A 391 -9.84 45.50 -0.39
N ASP A 392 -9.58 45.67 0.91
CA ASP A 392 -8.40 45.11 1.61
C ASP A 392 -8.70 43.78 2.32
N THR A 393 -9.59 42.97 1.72
CA THR A 393 -9.95 41.65 2.27
C THR A 393 -9.24 40.55 1.49
N PHE A 394 -8.73 39.55 2.21
CA PHE A 394 -7.99 38.43 1.63
C PHE A 394 -8.69 37.12 1.92
N ALA A 395 -8.53 36.15 1.02
CA ALA A 395 -8.83 34.75 1.29
C ALA A 395 -7.59 33.91 1.03
N ILE A 396 -7.39 32.91 1.88
CA ILE A 396 -6.24 32.03 1.81
C ILE A 396 -6.65 30.57 1.86
N ARG A 397 -5.96 29.77 1.06
CA ARG A 397 -5.94 28.31 1.14
C ARG A 397 -4.50 27.89 1.37
N SER A 398 -4.25 27.19 2.46
CA SER A 398 -2.91 26.68 2.80
C SER A 398 -2.97 25.15 2.89
N ALA A 399 -2.19 24.48 2.07
CA ALA A 399 -2.00 23.04 2.11
C ALA A 399 -0.70 22.73 2.86
N THR A 400 -0.80 22.07 4.00
CA THR A 400 0.30 21.86 4.94
C THR A 400 0.50 20.39 5.26
N VAL A 401 1.75 19.97 5.39
CA VAL A 401 2.12 18.65 5.91
C VAL A 401 2.41 18.79 7.39
N THR A 402 1.80 17.93 8.20
CA THR A 402 1.98 17.93 9.66
C THR A 402 3.09 16.98 10.10
N THR A 403 3.48 17.06 11.38
CA THR A 403 4.39 16.08 12.00
C THR A 403 3.83 14.66 12.06
N GLU A 404 2.52 14.51 11.95
CA GLU A 404 1.82 13.23 11.82
C GLU A 404 1.83 12.69 10.38
N GLU A 405 2.46 13.40 9.45
CA GLU A 405 2.50 13.09 8.01
C GLU A 405 1.14 13.19 7.32
N ASP A 406 0.18 13.85 7.97
CA ASP A 406 -1.10 14.19 7.37
C ASP A 406 -0.93 15.38 6.42
N TRP A 407 -1.59 15.31 5.27
CA TRP A 407 -1.77 16.44 4.37
C TRP A 407 -3.09 17.14 4.67
N VAL A 408 -2.99 18.36 5.19
CA VAL A 408 -4.13 19.13 5.69
C VAL A 408 -4.32 20.36 4.83
N LEU A 409 -5.56 20.64 4.42
CA LEU A 409 -5.90 21.92 3.82
C LEU A 409 -6.67 22.78 4.81
N VAL A 410 -6.20 24.02 4.95
CA VAL A 410 -6.81 25.02 5.82
C VAL A 410 -7.26 26.21 4.97
N ARG A 411 -8.49 26.65 5.18
CA ARG A 411 -9.10 27.78 4.50
C ARG A 411 -9.44 28.86 5.51
N ASN A 412 -8.77 30.01 5.42
CA ASN A 412 -8.97 31.14 6.35
C ASN A 412 -8.93 30.71 7.84
N GLY A 413 -7.99 29.83 8.21
CA GLY A 413 -7.83 29.29 9.56
C GLY A 413 -8.72 28.07 9.89
N GLU A 414 -9.68 27.70 9.05
CA GLU A 414 -10.53 26.52 9.29
C GLU A 414 -10.04 25.31 8.50
N GLN A 415 -9.77 24.20 9.19
CA GLN A 415 -9.40 22.94 8.53
C GLN A 415 -10.57 22.45 7.66
N ALA A 416 -10.32 22.37 6.35
CA ALA A 416 -11.30 21.94 5.35
C ALA A 416 -11.32 20.41 5.22
N TRP A 417 -10.14 19.78 5.18
CA TRP A 417 -9.97 18.33 5.11
C TRP A 417 -8.57 17.94 5.62
N SER A 418 -8.42 16.68 6.05
CA SER A 418 -7.13 16.04 6.34
C SER A 418 -7.06 14.72 5.58
N ARG A 419 -5.88 14.38 5.06
CA ARG A 419 -5.58 13.13 4.37
C ARG A 419 -4.40 12.45 5.07
N PRO A 420 -4.52 11.19 5.50
CA PRO A 420 -3.45 10.46 6.18
C PRO A 420 -2.41 9.94 5.18
N GLU A 421 -1.72 10.85 4.49
CA GLU A 421 -0.73 10.52 3.45
C GLU A 421 0.47 9.73 4.01
N GLY A 422 0.72 9.82 5.32
CA GLY A 422 1.69 9.00 6.02
C GLY A 422 1.39 7.50 6.01
N LEU A 423 0.15 7.05 5.72
CA LEU A 423 -0.17 5.63 5.50
C LEU A 423 0.48 5.05 4.24
N SER A 424 0.93 5.92 3.32
CA SER A 424 1.60 5.50 2.09
C SER A 424 2.97 4.88 2.37
N GLY A 425 3.40 3.97 1.49
CA GLY A 425 4.68 3.29 1.66
C GLY A 425 4.63 2.31 2.84
N ALA A 426 3.49 1.64 3.00
CA ALA A 426 3.31 0.55 3.93
C ALA A 426 4.23 -0.63 3.54
N VAL A 427 5.01 -1.10 4.51
CA VAL A 427 6.04 -2.15 4.33
C VAL A 427 5.68 -3.46 5.02
N ALA A 428 4.81 -3.42 6.03
CA ALA A 428 4.29 -4.59 6.72
C ALA A 428 2.89 -4.28 7.27
N ALA A 429 2.03 -5.29 7.32
CA ALA A 429 0.73 -5.20 7.97
C ALA A 429 0.33 -6.53 8.62
N SER A 430 -0.57 -6.49 9.60
CA SER A 430 -1.19 -7.67 10.21
C SER A 430 -2.56 -7.32 10.74
N PHE A 431 -3.47 -8.29 10.74
CA PHE A 431 -4.74 -8.16 11.45
C PHE A 431 -4.54 -8.42 12.95
N ALA A 432 -5.34 -7.76 13.78
CA ALA A 432 -5.47 -7.97 15.21
C ALA A 432 -6.95 -8.05 15.59
N GLU A 433 -7.27 -8.93 16.53
CA GLU A 433 -8.62 -9.00 17.10
C GLU A 433 -8.83 -7.86 18.11
N ILE A 434 -10.08 -7.38 18.19
CA ILE A 434 -10.49 -6.43 19.24
C ILE A 434 -10.70 -7.26 20.52
N PRO A 435 -10.01 -6.94 21.63
CA PRO A 435 -10.13 -7.71 22.87
C PRO A 435 -11.58 -7.78 23.39
N GLU A 436 -12.01 -8.96 23.84
CA GLU A 436 -13.30 -9.13 24.51
C GLU A 436 -13.18 -8.74 26.00
N ASP A 437 -14.29 -8.26 26.59
CA ASP A 437 -14.47 -8.36 28.03
C ASP A 437 -14.54 -9.85 28.40
N GLU A 438 -13.40 -10.46 28.73
CA GLU A 438 -13.23 -11.88 29.08
C GLU A 438 -14.09 -12.35 30.28
N GLY A 439 -14.91 -11.48 30.87
CA GLY A 439 -15.75 -11.78 32.02
C GLY A 439 -16.63 -13.01 31.83
N LEU A 440 -17.23 -13.22 30.65
CA LEU A 440 -18.08 -14.40 30.40
C LEU A 440 -17.25 -15.66 30.11
N ALA A 441 -16.20 -15.57 29.28
CA ALA A 441 -15.35 -16.72 28.97
C ALA A 441 -14.64 -17.26 30.22
N LYS A 442 -14.07 -16.35 31.02
CA LYS A 442 -13.39 -16.69 32.29
C LYS A 442 -14.34 -17.25 33.33
N THR A 443 -15.58 -16.75 33.40
CA THR A 443 -16.59 -17.32 34.29
C THR A 443 -17.06 -18.70 33.82
N LEU A 444 -17.19 -18.93 32.52
CA LEU A 444 -17.50 -20.26 31.96
C LEU A 444 -16.37 -21.27 32.18
N GLU A 445 -15.10 -20.84 32.07
CA GLU A 445 -13.95 -21.68 32.43
C GLU A 445 -13.92 -22.01 33.91
N LEU A 446 -14.21 -21.05 34.79
CA LEU A 446 -14.35 -21.29 36.23
C LEU A 446 -15.50 -22.25 36.54
N GLU A 447 -16.64 -22.14 35.83
CA GLU A 447 -17.76 -23.09 35.94
C GLU A 447 -17.33 -24.51 35.54
N ALA A 448 -16.59 -24.65 34.44
CA ALA A 448 -16.13 -25.93 33.91
C ALA A 448 -15.15 -26.69 34.83
N HIS A 449 -14.37 -25.98 35.64
CA HIS A 449 -13.42 -26.58 36.59
C HIS A 449 -13.94 -26.66 38.03
N SER A 450 -15.18 -26.21 38.27
CA SER A 450 -15.83 -26.29 39.59
C SER A 450 -16.69 -27.55 39.73
N ASN A 451 -17.11 -27.87 40.96
CA ASN A 451 -18.04 -28.98 41.16
C ASN A 451 -19.41 -28.67 40.52
N ILE A 452 -20.18 -29.71 40.17
CA ILE A 452 -21.47 -29.58 39.46
C ILE A 452 -22.46 -28.64 40.19
N LEU A 453 -22.53 -28.72 41.52
CA LEU A 453 -23.44 -27.91 42.33
C LEU A 453 -23.00 -26.44 42.37
N SER A 454 -21.70 -26.18 42.55
CA SER A 454 -21.14 -24.82 42.52
C SER A 454 -21.29 -24.18 41.15
N ALA A 455 -21.06 -24.94 40.07
CA ALA A 455 -21.27 -24.48 38.71
C ALA A 455 -22.74 -24.11 38.47
N TYR A 456 -23.67 -24.93 38.96
CA TYR A 456 -25.11 -24.67 38.82
C TYR A 456 -25.56 -23.43 39.61
N ILE A 457 -25.13 -23.29 40.88
CA ILE A 457 -25.42 -22.11 41.70
C ILE A 457 -24.85 -20.85 41.06
N HIS A 458 -23.60 -20.91 40.60
CA HIS A 458 -22.94 -19.81 39.90
C HIS A 458 -23.70 -19.42 38.63
N ARG A 459 -24.13 -20.40 37.82
CA ARG A 459 -24.93 -20.16 36.61
C ARG A 459 -26.27 -19.48 36.91
N VAL A 460 -26.99 -19.94 37.93
CA VAL A 460 -28.28 -19.34 38.32
C VAL A 460 -28.08 -17.91 38.83
N GLN A 461 -27.04 -17.66 39.64
CA GLN A 461 -26.70 -16.31 40.10
C GLN A 461 -26.32 -15.39 38.94
N ARG A 462 -25.54 -15.89 37.97
CA ARG A 462 -25.20 -15.15 36.75
C ARG A 462 -26.45 -14.82 35.94
N HIS A 463 -27.33 -15.79 35.67
CA HIS A 463 -28.58 -15.52 34.96
C HIS A 463 -29.49 -14.54 35.69
N LEU A 464 -29.53 -14.60 37.03
CA LEU A 464 -30.27 -13.63 37.83
C LEU A 464 -29.69 -12.22 37.72
N LYS A 465 -28.35 -12.10 37.66
CA LYS A 465 -27.66 -10.84 37.42
C LYS A 465 -27.86 -10.33 35.99
N ASP A 466 -27.80 -11.21 34.99
CA ASP A 466 -28.04 -10.88 33.58
C ASP A 466 -29.48 -10.35 33.37
N LEU A 467 -30.45 -10.77 34.20
CA LEU A 467 -31.82 -10.24 34.19
C LEU A 467 -31.91 -8.76 34.57
N GLU A 468 -30.91 -8.17 35.24
CA GLU A 468 -30.87 -6.72 35.50
C GLU A 468 -30.84 -5.91 34.20
N HIS A 469 -30.30 -6.49 33.11
CA HIS A 469 -30.26 -5.88 31.78
C HIS A 469 -31.50 -6.16 30.92
N LEU A 470 -32.44 -6.98 31.41
CA LEU A 470 -33.67 -7.34 30.67
C LEU A 470 -34.56 -6.13 30.34
N PRO A 471 -34.78 -5.14 31.24
CA PRO A 471 -35.59 -3.98 30.92
C PRO A 471 -35.04 -3.18 29.74
N ASP A 472 -33.72 -2.93 29.72
CA ASP A 472 -33.04 -2.23 28.64
C ASP A 472 -33.10 -3.02 27.33
N TYR A 473 -32.94 -4.35 27.41
CA TYR A 473 -33.09 -5.23 26.24
C TYR A 473 -34.50 -5.15 25.66
N LEU A 474 -35.55 -5.26 26.49
CA LEU A 474 -36.95 -5.17 26.05
C LEU A 474 -37.29 -3.80 25.46
N ALA A 475 -36.76 -2.73 26.05
CA ALA A 475 -36.92 -1.37 25.54
C ALA A 475 -36.29 -1.17 24.15
N ALA A 476 -35.21 -1.92 23.83
CA ALA A 476 -34.53 -1.86 22.54
C ALA A 476 -35.19 -2.71 21.43
N ILE A 477 -36.13 -3.61 21.76
CA ILE A 477 -36.78 -4.51 20.76
C ILE A 477 -37.52 -3.74 19.65
N PRO A 478 -38.36 -2.73 19.94
CA PRO A 478 -39.10 -2.03 18.89
C PRO A 478 -38.17 -1.35 17.87
N GLU A 479 -37.09 -0.72 18.34
CA GLU A 479 -36.10 -0.05 17.51
C GLU A 479 -35.32 -1.07 16.64
N ARG A 480 -34.85 -2.16 17.25
CA ARG A 480 -34.19 -3.26 16.52
C ARG A 480 -35.09 -3.91 15.46
N PHE A 481 -36.37 -4.04 15.76
CA PHE A 481 -37.35 -4.60 14.83
C PHE A 481 -37.58 -3.65 13.65
N LEU A 482 -37.78 -2.36 13.92
CA LEU A 482 -37.94 -1.32 12.90
C LEU A 482 -36.71 -1.24 12.00
N SER A 483 -35.51 -1.11 12.56
CA SER A 483 -34.26 -1.07 11.78
C SER A 483 -34.04 -2.33 10.94
N SER A 484 -34.36 -3.51 11.50
CA SER A 484 -34.25 -4.77 10.77
C SER A 484 -35.21 -4.89 9.57
N ILE A 485 -36.36 -4.19 9.59
CA ILE A 485 -37.39 -4.21 8.53
C ILE A 485 -37.13 -3.13 7.49
N THR A 486 -36.76 -1.93 7.93
CA THR A 486 -36.50 -0.80 7.02
C THR A 486 -35.14 -0.90 6.34
N GLY A 487 -34.28 -1.82 6.79
CA GLY A 487 -32.89 -1.91 6.34
C GLY A 487 -32.06 -0.69 6.79
N ALA A 488 -32.58 0.11 7.71
CA ALA A 488 -31.81 1.18 8.34
C ALA A 488 -30.77 0.53 9.25
N GLU A 489 -29.53 1.02 9.20
CA GLU A 489 -28.50 0.61 10.15
C GLU A 489 -29.06 0.70 11.57
N GLY A 490 -28.86 -0.36 12.37
CA GLY A 490 -29.10 -0.27 13.80
C GLY A 490 -28.30 0.90 14.38
N PRO A 491 -28.67 1.44 15.55
CA PRO A 491 -27.97 2.58 16.13
C PRO A 491 -26.46 2.29 16.12
N ALA A 492 -25.70 3.16 15.44
CA ALA A 492 -24.25 3.09 15.34
C ALA A 492 -23.69 2.72 16.71
N HIS A 493 -22.83 1.69 16.77
CA HIS A 493 -22.14 1.36 18.01
C HIS A 493 -21.55 2.65 18.58
N LYS A 494 -21.85 2.94 19.87
CA LYS A 494 -21.34 4.10 20.59
C LYS A 494 -19.84 4.27 20.30
N ASP A 495 -19.38 5.50 20.10
CA ASP A 495 -17.98 5.86 19.88
C ASP A 495 -17.02 4.97 20.68
N GLY A 496 -16.30 4.08 19.99
CA GLY A 496 -15.39 3.12 20.62
C GLY A 496 -15.14 1.88 19.77
N LEU A 497 -14.01 1.21 20.02
CA LEU A 497 -13.68 -0.08 19.42
C LEU A 497 -14.54 -1.18 20.04
N ALA A 498 -15.36 -1.83 19.22
CA ALA A 498 -16.22 -2.93 19.64
C ALA A 498 -16.25 -4.02 18.59
N ARG A 499 -16.10 -5.27 19.05
CA ARG A 499 -16.23 -6.45 18.20
C ARG A 499 -17.70 -6.63 17.78
N ASP A 500 -17.92 -6.97 16.53
CA ASP A 500 -19.25 -7.36 16.03
C ASP A 500 -19.48 -8.87 16.18
N SER A 501 -20.73 -9.31 16.12
CA SER A 501 -21.09 -10.73 16.27
C SER A 501 -20.64 -11.60 15.09
N PHE A 502 -20.37 -11.01 13.93
CA PHE A 502 -19.93 -11.73 12.73
C PHE A 502 -18.40 -11.73 12.56
N GLY A 503 -17.66 -11.01 13.40
CA GLY A 503 -16.21 -10.89 13.34
C GLY A 503 -15.71 -10.15 12.10
N PHE A 504 -16.51 -9.23 11.56
CA PHE A 504 -16.11 -8.31 10.50
C PHE A 504 -15.23 -7.18 11.02
N ASN A 505 -15.48 -6.74 12.26
CA ASN A 505 -14.74 -5.66 12.88
C ASN A 505 -13.45 -6.20 13.50
N LYS A 506 -12.34 -5.88 12.84
CA LYS A 506 -10.98 -6.18 13.27
C LYS A 506 -10.13 -4.94 13.17
N LEU A 507 -8.97 -4.98 13.81
CA LEU A 507 -7.94 -3.96 13.66
C LEU A 507 -6.96 -4.39 12.57
N ALA A 508 -6.61 -3.49 11.67
CA ALA A 508 -5.44 -3.66 10.80
C ALA A 508 -4.30 -2.78 11.34
N VAL A 509 -3.21 -3.42 11.76
CA VAL A 509 -1.98 -2.71 12.13
C VAL A 509 -1.11 -2.60 10.90
N ILE A 510 -0.82 -1.37 10.47
CA ILE A 510 -0.02 -1.07 9.28
C ILE A 510 1.24 -0.33 9.70
N VAL A 511 2.38 -0.75 9.17
CA VAL A 511 3.69 -0.16 9.43
C VAL A 511 4.25 0.40 8.14
N THR A 512 4.76 1.61 8.21
CA THR A 512 5.25 2.36 7.05
C THR A 512 6.77 2.51 7.13
N ARG A 513 7.38 2.65 5.96
CA ARG A 513 8.83 2.87 5.81
C ARG A 513 9.36 4.12 6.53
N ARG A 514 8.49 4.99 7.03
CA ARG A 514 8.84 6.25 7.72
C ARG A 514 9.09 6.06 9.21
N GLY A 515 9.02 4.83 9.70
CA GLY A 515 9.14 4.57 11.14
C GLY A 515 7.83 4.76 11.89
N ARG A 516 6.68 4.78 11.20
CA ARG A 516 5.36 5.04 11.80
C ARG A 516 4.43 3.83 11.66
N ALA A 517 3.67 3.56 12.71
CA ALA A 517 2.64 2.52 12.77
C ALA A 517 1.25 3.14 12.91
N TYR A 518 0.26 2.48 12.34
CA TYR A 518 -1.14 2.90 12.32
C TYR A 518 -2.05 1.74 12.73
N GLY A 519 -3.13 2.05 13.44
CA GLY A 519 -4.23 1.13 13.69
C GLY A 519 -5.48 1.57 12.96
N LEU A 520 -5.98 0.74 12.05
CA LEU A 520 -7.20 0.99 11.28
C LEU A 520 -8.36 0.13 11.79
N ASP A 521 -9.53 0.73 11.94
CA ASP A 521 -10.80 0.04 12.17
C ASP A 521 -11.32 -0.51 10.83
N VAL A 522 -11.18 -1.81 10.59
CA VAL A 522 -11.63 -2.45 9.35
C VAL A 522 -13.16 -2.45 9.27
N GLY A 523 -13.86 -2.54 10.40
CA GLY A 523 -15.32 -2.52 10.46
C GLY A 523 -15.92 -1.14 10.21
N ASN A 524 -15.17 -0.08 10.48
CA ASN A 524 -15.56 1.32 10.27
C ASN A 524 -14.80 1.95 9.10
N HIS A 525 -14.88 1.31 7.93
CA HIS A 525 -14.32 1.79 6.66
C HIS A 525 -12.83 2.18 6.71
N GLY A 526 -12.02 1.44 7.48
CA GLY A 526 -10.58 1.67 7.58
C GLY A 526 -10.21 2.96 8.32
N LYS A 527 -11.09 3.49 9.18
CA LYS A 527 -10.83 4.71 9.95
C LYS A 527 -9.54 4.56 10.77
N VAL A 528 -8.64 5.54 10.67
CA VAL A 528 -7.44 5.63 11.51
C VAL A 528 -7.86 5.92 12.96
N ILE A 529 -7.55 5.01 13.87
CA ILE A 529 -7.87 5.13 15.30
C ILE A 529 -6.70 5.72 16.06
N TRP A 530 -5.50 5.30 15.70
CA TRP A 530 -4.25 5.79 16.26
C TRP A 530 -3.15 5.79 15.20
N SER A 531 -2.21 6.71 15.37
CA SER A 531 -0.96 6.82 14.61
C SER A 531 0.16 7.00 15.63
N THR A 532 1.26 6.29 15.48
CA THR A 532 2.38 6.35 16.43
C THR A 532 3.70 6.31 15.69
N LYS A 533 4.51 7.35 15.91
CA LYS A 533 5.91 7.38 15.46
C LYS A 533 6.72 6.43 16.33
N VAL A 534 7.20 5.35 15.74
CA VAL A 534 7.99 4.30 16.41
C VAL A 534 9.48 4.67 16.39
N TYR A 535 9.98 5.11 15.22
CA TYR A 535 11.37 5.49 15.02
C TYR A 535 11.47 6.76 14.16
N ASP A 536 12.51 7.56 14.41
CA ASP A 536 12.92 8.67 13.55
C ASP A 536 13.81 8.15 12.43
N ILE A 537 13.28 8.07 11.21
CA ILE A 537 14.04 7.63 10.03
C ILE A 537 14.68 8.84 9.35
N PRO A 538 16.01 8.83 9.08
CA PRO A 538 16.68 9.90 8.35
C PRO A 538 16.12 10.12 6.95
N ALA A 539 16.24 11.34 6.42
CA ALA A 539 15.80 11.67 5.07
C ALA A 539 16.56 10.82 4.02
N GLY A 540 15.82 10.24 3.06
CA GLY A 540 16.36 9.37 2.01
C GLY A 540 16.53 7.90 2.43
N GLU A 541 16.47 7.59 3.72
CA GLU A 541 16.47 6.23 4.24
C GLU A 541 15.04 5.69 4.38
N SER A 542 14.92 4.38 4.52
CA SER A 542 13.63 3.69 4.68
C SER A 542 13.75 2.62 5.75
N TRP A 543 12.74 2.54 6.61
CA TRP A 543 12.64 1.48 7.61
C TRP A 543 12.39 0.13 6.95
N ASP A 544 13.38 -0.75 7.05
CA ASP A 544 13.31 -2.12 6.53
C ASP A 544 12.77 -3.06 7.61
N VAL A 545 11.44 -3.18 7.66
CA VAL A 545 10.74 -4.06 8.60
C VAL A 545 10.84 -5.52 8.12
N LYS A 546 11.42 -6.38 8.95
CA LYS A 546 11.62 -7.82 8.67
C LYS A 546 10.56 -8.73 9.26
N GLY A 547 9.75 -8.23 10.20
CA GLY A 547 8.64 -8.99 10.75
C GLY A 547 7.68 -8.16 11.58
N ILE A 548 6.42 -8.61 11.55
CA ILE A 548 5.31 -8.15 12.38
C ILE A 548 4.63 -9.36 12.99
N PHE A 549 4.33 -9.31 14.29
CA PHE A 549 3.65 -10.39 14.98
C PHE A 549 2.63 -9.83 15.97
N VAL A 550 1.38 -10.28 15.85
CA VAL A 550 0.28 -9.88 16.72
C VAL A 550 0.00 -10.98 17.74
N GLU A 551 -0.05 -10.58 19.01
CA GLU A 551 -0.45 -11.41 20.14
C GLU A 551 -1.84 -10.96 20.63
N ASP A 552 -2.91 -11.52 20.05
CA ASP A 552 -4.29 -11.11 20.32
C ASP A 552 -4.64 -11.19 21.81
N HIS A 553 -4.21 -12.23 22.52
CA HIS A 553 -4.48 -12.43 23.96
C HIS A 553 -3.82 -11.38 24.87
N ARG A 554 -2.80 -10.68 24.39
CA ARG A 554 -2.15 -9.58 25.10
C ARG A 554 -2.52 -8.21 24.54
N ALA A 555 -3.25 -8.16 23.42
CA ALA A 555 -3.49 -6.95 22.65
C ALA A 555 -2.17 -6.20 22.31
N MET A 556 -1.15 -6.96 21.90
CA MET A 556 0.19 -6.44 21.58
C MET A 556 0.62 -6.80 20.17
N VAL A 557 1.39 -5.90 19.54
CA VAL A 557 2.05 -6.12 18.27
C VAL A 557 3.54 -5.90 18.42
N THR A 558 4.34 -6.87 17.98
CA THR A 558 5.80 -6.81 17.96
C THR A 558 6.29 -6.57 16.55
N LEU A 559 7.15 -5.55 16.39
CA LEU A 559 7.80 -5.16 15.14
C LEU A 559 9.29 -5.43 15.25
N ARG A 560 9.91 -5.90 14.16
CA ARG A 560 11.36 -6.11 14.07
C ARG A 560 11.90 -5.51 12.78
N GLY A 561 12.94 -4.70 12.90
CA GLY A 561 13.63 -4.11 11.76
C GLY A 561 14.98 -4.77 11.45
N ALA A 562 15.55 -4.42 10.30
CA ALA A 562 16.74 -5.05 9.75
C ALA A 562 18.04 -4.75 10.53
N GLN A 563 18.11 -3.61 11.21
CA GLN A 563 19.30 -3.20 11.98
C GLN A 563 19.25 -3.70 13.44
N GLY A 564 18.35 -4.64 13.75
CA GLY A 564 18.21 -5.24 15.08
C GLY A 564 17.36 -4.42 16.06
N GLU A 565 16.69 -3.37 15.58
CA GLU A 565 15.66 -2.65 16.31
C GLU A 565 14.39 -3.51 16.49
N GLN A 566 13.72 -3.33 17.63
CA GLN A 566 12.50 -4.03 17.98
C GLN A 566 11.57 -3.09 18.74
N ALA A 567 10.29 -3.08 18.38
CA ALA A 567 9.26 -2.31 19.07
C ALA A 567 8.05 -3.17 19.42
N VAL A 568 7.42 -2.90 20.56
CA VAL A 568 6.18 -3.53 21.01
C VAL A 568 5.15 -2.43 21.27
N LEU A 569 4.00 -2.52 20.63
CA LEU A 569 2.91 -1.55 20.76
C LEU A 569 1.63 -2.24 21.21
N SER A 570 0.75 -1.50 21.87
CA SER A 570 -0.64 -1.92 22.08
C SER A 570 -1.40 -1.89 20.75
N THR A 571 -2.10 -2.98 20.40
CA THR A 571 -2.89 -3.05 19.16
C THR A 571 -4.07 -2.08 19.17
N VAL A 572 -4.69 -1.88 20.33
CA VAL A 572 -5.91 -1.07 20.50
C VAL A 572 -5.60 0.42 20.57
N THR A 573 -4.52 0.81 21.26
CA THR A 573 -4.22 2.23 21.54
C THR A 573 -3.06 2.78 20.74
N GLY A 574 -2.23 1.93 20.14
CA GLY A 574 -0.98 2.33 19.50
C GLY A 574 0.13 2.71 20.48
N GLN A 575 -0.12 2.68 21.80
CA GLN A 575 0.87 3.09 22.77
C GLN A 575 2.12 2.21 22.67
N LEU A 576 3.28 2.86 22.54
CA LEU A 576 4.59 2.20 22.55
C LEU A 576 4.89 1.69 23.96
N ILE A 577 5.00 0.36 24.10
CA ILE A 577 5.25 -0.33 25.37
C ILE A 577 6.76 -0.51 25.55
N GLU A 578 7.44 -0.96 24.49
CA GLU A 578 8.88 -1.19 24.48
C GLU A 578 9.45 -0.78 23.12
N ALA A 579 10.61 -0.14 23.10
CA ALA A 579 11.34 0.16 21.87
C ALA A 579 12.83 0.07 22.12
N SER A 580 13.49 -0.79 21.36
CA SER A 580 14.94 -0.96 21.31
C SER A 580 15.47 -0.28 20.05
N PRO A 581 16.47 0.61 20.14
CA PRO A 581 17.05 1.30 18.98
C PRO A 581 17.86 0.34 18.09
N PRO A 582 18.23 0.76 16.86
CA PRO A 582 19.16 0.03 16.00
C PRO A 582 20.43 -0.38 16.74
N GLY A 583 20.93 -1.59 16.47
CA GLY A 583 22.12 -2.17 17.12
C GLY A 583 21.85 -2.85 18.47
N SER A 584 20.61 -2.83 18.98
CA SER A 584 20.25 -3.58 20.20
C SER A 584 20.35 -5.10 20.01
N TRP A 585 19.98 -5.57 18.82
CA TRP A 585 20.24 -6.92 18.34
C TRP A 585 21.20 -6.88 17.16
N PRO A 586 21.89 -8.00 16.84
CA PRO A 586 22.63 -8.11 15.58
C PRO A 586 21.71 -7.86 14.37
N PRO A 587 22.25 -7.38 13.23
CA PRO A 587 21.48 -7.20 12.01
C PRO A 587 20.73 -8.47 11.58
N VAL A 588 19.49 -8.27 11.15
CA VAL A 588 18.51 -9.31 10.87
C VAL A 588 18.13 -9.24 9.39
N GLN A 589 18.15 -10.38 8.69
CA GLN A 589 17.73 -10.45 7.27
C GLN A 589 16.24 -10.79 7.12
N ALA A 590 15.65 -11.49 8.10
CA ALA A 590 14.26 -11.93 8.12
C ALA A 590 13.80 -12.22 9.55
N ALA A 591 12.49 -12.39 9.75
CA ALA A 591 11.95 -12.87 11.02
C ALA A 591 10.90 -13.96 10.78
N ALA A 592 10.73 -14.85 11.76
CA ALA A 592 9.73 -15.91 11.70
C ALA A 592 9.00 -16.04 13.04
N VAL A 593 7.70 -16.31 12.97
CA VAL A 593 6.91 -16.60 14.18
C VAL A 593 7.10 -18.07 14.54
N ALA A 594 7.49 -18.35 15.78
CA ALA A 594 7.70 -19.72 16.27
C ALA A 594 7.02 -19.95 17.62
N ASP A 595 6.55 -21.18 17.84
CA ASP A 595 6.05 -21.61 19.15
C ASP A 595 7.22 -21.99 20.06
N SER A 596 7.18 -21.55 21.31
CA SER A 596 8.15 -21.94 22.34
C SER A 596 7.45 -22.44 23.62
N ALA A 597 8.22 -22.77 24.66
CA ALA A 597 7.65 -23.08 25.97
C ALA A 597 7.08 -21.82 26.66
N SER A 598 7.61 -20.64 26.33
CA SER A 598 7.16 -19.34 26.85
C SER A 598 6.00 -18.72 26.06
N GLY A 599 5.56 -19.36 24.96
CA GLY A 599 4.55 -18.83 24.04
C GLY A 599 5.10 -18.59 22.64
N ARG A 600 4.25 -18.03 21.77
CA ARG A 600 4.66 -17.62 20.42
C ARG A 600 5.48 -16.35 20.48
N TRP A 601 6.49 -16.25 19.63
CA TRP A 601 7.32 -15.06 19.54
C TRP A 601 7.94 -14.91 18.15
N LEU A 602 8.40 -13.69 17.86
CA LEU A 602 9.02 -13.32 16.59
C LEU A 602 10.54 -13.51 16.65
N VAL A 603 11.01 -14.64 16.12
CA VAL A 603 12.41 -15.06 16.09
C VAL A 603 13.20 -14.20 15.09
N PRO A 604 14.27 -13.50 15.53
CA PRO A 604 15.19 -12.83 14.61
C PRO A 604 16.04 -13.84 13.85
N ILE A 605 16.10 -13.72 12.52
CA ILE A 605 17.00 -14.48 11.67
C ILE A 605 18.10 -13.54 11.19
N GLY A 606 19.30 -13.68 11.74
CA GLY A 606 20.48 -12.91 11.38
C GLY A 606 20.99 -13.21 9.97
N LEU A 607 21.98 -12.42 9.54
CA LEU A 607 22.63 -12.56 8.24
C LEU A 607 23.14 -14.00 8.01
N GLY A 608 22.90 -14.54 6.80
CA GLY A 608 23.30 -15.90 6.46
C GLY A 608 22.45 -17.00 7.09
N GLY A 609 21.31 -16.63 7.67
CA GLY A 609 20.34 -17.55 8.27
C GLY A 609 20.70 -17.96 9.70
N LYS A 610 21.53 -17.20 10.41
CA LYS A 610 21.96 -17.54 11.78
C LYS A 610 21.04 -16.89 12.81
N VAL A 611 20.44 -17.68 13.69
CA VAL A 611 19.61 -17.19 14.82
C VAL A 611 20.46 -16.99 16.07
N GLY A 612 21.52 -17.78 16.24
CA GLY A 612 22.41 -17.74 17.41
C GLY A 612 21.89 -18.51 18.62
N ASP A 613 22.56 -18.35 19.77
CA ASP A 613 22.17 -19.00 21.03
C ASP A 613 20.96 -18.27 21.63
N ILE A 614 19.88 -19.00 21.90
CA ILE A 614 18.65 -18.46 22.51
C ILE A 614 18.39 -19.11 23.88
N PRO A 615 17.63 -18.46 24.78
CA PRO A 615 17.24 -19.09 26.04
C PRO A 615 16.49 -20.41 25.80
N ALA A 616 16.73 -21.42 26.65
CA ALA A 616 16.10 -22.73 26.48
C ALA A 616 14.57 -22.68 26.47
N ALA A 617 13.96 -21.73 27.19
CA ALA A 617 12.51 -21.51 27.23
C ALA A 617 11.93 -20.99 25.91
N TRP A 618 12.74 -20.29 25.11
CA TRP A 618 12.36 -19.67 23.84
C TRP A 618 12.65 -20.57 22.63
N LYS A 619 13.17 -21.77 22.88
CA LYS A 619 13.44 -22.79 21.87
C LYS A 619 12.21 -22.99 20.94
N PRO A 620 12.35 -22.75 19.62
CA PRO A 620 11.33 -23.09 18.63
C PRO A 620 10.98 -24.58 18.68
N LYS A 621 9.69 -24.89 18.63
CA LYS A 621 9.17 -26.25 18.49
C LYS A 621 9.22 -26.71 17.03
N GLN A 622 9.04 -25.79 16.09
CA GLN A 622 9.08 -26.05 14.65
C GLN A 622 10.50 -26.08 14.08
N THR A 623 10.64 -26.65 12.88
CA THR A 623 11.83 -26.44 12.03
C THR A 623 11.67 -25.09 11.33
N LEU A 624 12.64 -24.18 11.46
CA LEU A 624 12.62 -22.91 10.74
C LEU A 624 13.37 -23.04 9.42
N ILE A 625 12.80 -22.47 8.35
CA ILE A 625 13.49 -22.36 7.07
C ILE A 625 14.14 -20.99 7.00
N VAL A 626 15.43 -20.97 6.70
CA VAL A 626 16.21 -19.73 6.58
C VAL A 626 16.98 -19.71 5.28
N ARG A 627 17.24 -18.51 4.75
CA ARG A 627 18.14 -18.31 3.61
C ARG A 627 19.59 -18.19 4.09
N GLY A 628 20.49 -18.96 3.51
CA GLY A 628 21.92 -18.97 3.79
C GLY A 628 22.70 -17.87 3.07
N GLU A 629 24.01 -17.84 3.28
CA GLU A 629 24.92 -16.80 2.73
C GLU A 629 25.09 -16.92 1.21
N GLN A 630 24.95 -18.13 0.64
CA GLN A 630 25.07 -18.39 -0.79
C GLN A 630 23.70 -18.40 -1.50
N GLY A 631 22.63 -17.98 -0.81
CA GLY A 631 21.25 -18.03 -1.32
C GLY A 631 20.60 -19.41 -1.23
N GLU A 632 21.27 -20.39 -0.61
CA GLU A 632 20.72 -21.71 -0.30
C GLU A 632 19.62 -21.62 0.78
N LEU A 633 18.74 -22.61 0.89
CA LEU A 633 17.80 -22.73 2.01
C LEU A 633 18.33 -23.74 3.03
N LYS A 634 18.13 -23.45 4.31
CA LYS A 634 18.50 -24.34 5.43
C LYS A 634 17.30 -24.59 6.33
N GLY A 635 17.14 -25.84 6.75
CA GLY A 635 16.23 -26.21 7.84
C GLY A 635 16.96 -26.19 9.17
N LEU A 636 16.53 -25.33 10.09
CA LEU A 636 17.10 -25.20 11.42
C LEU A 636 16.24 -25.91 12.46
N ARG A 637 16.88 -26.65 13.35
CA ARG A 637 16.30 -27.20 14.59
C ARG A 637 17.14 -26.78 15.79
N TRP A 638 16.63 -26.99 17.00
CA TRP A 638 17.32 -26.58 18.22
C TRP A 638 17.61 -27.74 19.15
N GLN A 639 18.87 -27.85 19.57
CA GLN A 639 19.30 -28.75 20.63
C GLN A 639 19.50 -27.97 21.93
N GLY A 640 18.91 -28.46 23.02
CA GLY A 640 19.04 -27.83 24.34
C GLY A 640 20.34 -28.24 25.02
N LYS A 641 21.07 -27.27 25.57
CA LYS A 641 22.05 -27.45 26.65
C LYS A 641 21.50 -26.77 27.91
N GLU A 642 22.06 -27.04 29.09
CA GLU A 642 21.60 -26.39 30.33
C GLU A 642 21.56 -24.85 30.16
N GLY A 643 20.37 -24.25 30.24
CA GLY A 643 20.14 -22.80 30.15
C GLY A 643 19.96 -22.21 28.76
N SER A 644 20.53 -22.80 27.69
CA SER A 644 20.46 -22.26 26.31
C SER A 644 20.16 -23.32 25.25
N ALA A 645 19.52 -22.92 24.16
CA ALA A 645 19.29 -23.76 22.99
C ALA A 645 20.15 -23.26 21.82
N LYS A 646 20.84 -24.19 21.16
CA LYS A 646 21.67 -23.91 19.99
C LYS A 646 20.98 -24.38 18.73
N GLU A 647 21.06 -23.57 17.68
CA GLU A 647 20.61 -23.97 16.35
C GLU A 647 21.50 -25.10 15.78
N VAL A 648 20.87 -25.99 15.02
CA VAL A 648 21.47 -27.12 14.34
C VAL A 648 20.85 -27.21 12.96
N VAL A 649 21.70 -27.13 11.93
CA VAL A 649 21.28 -27.31 10.54
C VAL A 649 20.90 -28.78 10.33
N SER A 650 19.65 -29.03 9.96
CA SER A 650 19.11 -30.37 9.72
C SER A 650 19.21 -30.77 8.25
N TRP A 651 19.02 -29.82 7.33
CA TRP A 651 19.12 -30.04 5.89
C TRP A 651 19.50 -28.74 5.18
N ILE A 652 20.04 -28.86 3.97
CA ILE A 652 20.38 -27.74 3.09
C ILE A 652 19.82 -28.05 1.68
N PHE A 653 19.12 -27.08 1.10
CA PHE A 653 18.69 -27.11 -0.29
C PHE A 653 19.45 -26.03 -1.07
N THR A 654 20.22 -26.47 -2.06
CA THR A 654 20.92 -25.58 -3.00
C THR A 654 20.32 -25.79 -4.38
N PRO A 655 19.81 -24.75 -5.06
CA PRO A 655 19.34 -24.89 -6.41
C PRO A 655 20.50 -25.28 -7.35
N PRO A 656 20.22 -25.91 -8.50
CA PRO A 656 21.23 -26.21 -9.53
C PRO A 656 22.11 -25.00 -9.88
N ALA A 657 23.35 -25.27 -10.30
CA ALA A 657 24.30 -24.22 -10.65
C ALA A 657 23.73 -23.26 -11.71
N GLY A 658 23.84 -21.96 -11.47
CA GLY A 658 23.29 -20.92 -12.36
C GLY A 658 21.82 -20.57 -12.11
N GLN A 659 21.16 -21.18 -11.13
CA GLN A 659 19.83 -20.79 -10.65
C GLN A 659 19.91 -19.98 -9.35
N THR A 660 19.00 -19.01 -9.21
CA THR A 660 18.83 -18.19 -8.00
C THR A 660 17.40 -18.28 -7.50
N ILE A 661 17.21 -18.41 -6.18
CA ILE A 661 15.87 -18.46 -5.57
C ILE A 661 15.27 -17.06 -5.57
N VAL A 662 14.11 -16.90 -6.20
CA VAL A 662 13.40 -15.62 -6.31
C VAL A 662 12.18 -15.54 -5.40
N GLU A 663 11.46 -16.65 -5.21
CA GLU A 663 10.22 -16.66 -4.42
C GLU A 663 10.15 -17.93 -3.54
N VAL A 664 9.58 -17.78 -2.34
CA VAL A 664 9.36 -18.88 -1.37
C VAL A 664 7.97 -18.72 -0.76
N ALA A 665 7.01 -19.47 -1.29
CA ALA A 665 5.65 -19.49 -0.76
C ALA A 665 5.51 -20.57 0.32
N THR A 666 4.95 -20.19 1.46
CA THR A 666 4.63 -21.10 2.56
C THR A 666 3.15 -21.04 2.88
N ARG A 667 2.64 -22.13 3.47
CA ARG A 667 1.23 -22.25 3.80
C ARG A 667 0.87 -21.28 4.93
N ALA A 668 -0.29 -20.62 4.81
CA ALA A 668 -0.77 -19.71 5.84
C ALA A 668 -0.92 -20.39 7.21
N ALA A 669 -0.68 -19.65 8.29
CA ALA A 669 -0.78 -20.17 9.65
C ALA A 669 -2.21 -20.66 9.99
N HIS A 670 -3.23 -20.02 9.42
CA HIS A 670 -4.63 -20.45 9.50
C HIS A 670 -5.10 -20.98 8.14
N ASP A 671 -4.97 -22.30 7.95
CA ASP A 671 -5.44 -22.98 6.74
C ASP A 671 -6.13 -24.31 7.08
N PRO A 672 -7.33 -24.28 7.68
CA PRO A 672 -8.05 -25.49 8.08
C PRO A 672 -8.48 -26.34 6.87
N ILE A 673 -8.52 -27.66 7.07
CA ILE A 673 -8.86 -28.63 6.02
C ILE A 673 -10.24 -29.22 6.32
N ALA A 674 -11.24 -28.89 5.50
CA ALA A 674 -12.60 -29.41 5.65
C ALA A 674 -12.77 -30.83 5.08
N GLN A 675 -12.03 -31.19 4.02
CA GLN A 675 -12.19 -32.46 3.31
C GLN A 675 -10.83 -33.10 3.00
N LEU A 676 -10.65 -34.35 3.43
CA LEU A 676 -9.42 -35.12 3.24
C LEU A 676 -9.18 -35.60 1.80
N GLY A 677 -10.25 -35.76 1.02
CA GLY A 677 -10.20 -36.26 -0.35
C GLY A 677 -11.29 -35.60 -1.20
N ARG A 678 -11.12 -35.64 -2.52
CA ARG A 678 -12.13 -35.22 -3.48
C ARG A 678 -12.92 -36.45 -3.93
N VAL A 679 -14.24 -36.38 -3.85
CA VAL A 679 -15.13 -37.44 -4.35
C VAL A 679 -15.35 -37.23 -5.85
N LEU A 680 -15.12 -38.27 -6.65
CA LEU A 680 -15.30 -38.26 -8.10
C LEU A 680 -16.73 -38.67 -8.47
N SER A 681 -17.08 -38.47 -9.75
CA SER A 681 -18.43 -38.76 -10.26
C SER A 681 -18.89 -40.22 -10.09
N ASP A 682 -17.96 -41.17 -10.04
CA ASP A 682 -18.20 -42.60 -9.81
C ASP A 682 -18.20 -42.99 -8.32
N ARG A 683 -18.17 -42.01 -7.42
CA ARG A 683 -18.09 -42.16 -5.95
C ARG A 683 -16.77 -42.72 -5.43
N THR A 684 -15.75 -42.82 -6.29
CA THR A 684 -14.38 -43.05 -5.82
C THR A 684 -13.80 -41.77 -5.25
N VAL A 685 -12.74 -41.87 -4.45
CA VAL A 685 -12.13 -40.75 -3.74
C VAL A 685 -10.69 -40.60 -4.15
N LYS A 686 -10.28 -39.39 -4.54
CA LYS A 686 -8.88 -39.05 -4.71
C LYS A 686 -8.38 -38.30 -3.47
N TYR A 687 -7.53 -38.94 -2.69
CA TYR A 687 -7.04 -38.40 -1.42
C TYR A 687 -6.03 -37.27 -1.65
N LYS A 688 -6.22 -36.16 -0.93
CA LYS A 688 -5.38 -34.96 -1.05
C LYS A 688 -4.08 -35.17 -0.29
N TYR A 689 -2.97 -34.71 -0.85
CA TYR A 689 -1.71 -34.68 -0.12
C TYR A 689 -1.68 -33.45 0.80
N LEU A 690 -1.81 -33.67 2.11
CA LEU A 690 -2.08 -32.62 3.11
C LEU A 690 -0.92 -32.41 4.09
N ASN A 691 0.30 -32.33 3.58
CA ASN A 691 1.48 -32.07 4.41
C ASN A 691 1.55 -30.56 4.80
N PRO A 692 1.41 -30.20 6.10
CA PRO A 692 1.50 -28.81 6.54
C PRO A 692 2.91 -28.22 6.44
N ASN A 693 3.92 -29.08 6.31
CA ASN A 693 5.31 -28.72 6.23
C ASN A 693 5.78 -28.67 4.77
N THR A 694 5.04 -27.96 3.92
CA THR A 694 5.38 -27.80 2.51
C THR A 694 5.67 -26.35 2.16
N ALA A 695 6.66 -26.15 1.30
CA ALA A 695 6.99 -24.84 0.73
C ALA A 695 7.18 -24.98 -0.78
N VAL A 696 6.79 -23.93 -1.51
CA VAL A 696 7.02 -23.81 -2.96
C VAL A 696 8.17 -22.83 -3.16
N ILE A 697 9.17 -23.25 -3.91
CA ILE A 697 10.39 -22.49 -4.16
C ILE A 697 10.47 -22.27 -5.66
N ALA A 698 10.48 -21.01 -6.07
CA ALA A 698 10.73 -20.64 -7.46
C ALA A 698 12.19 -20.20 -7.61
N ALA A 699 12.93 -20.86 -8.49
CA ALA A 699 14.31 -20.52 -8.80
C ALA A 699 14.50 -20.32 -10.31
N HIS A 700 15.10 -19.21 -10.71
CA HIS A 700 15.27 -18.87 -12.12
C HIS A 700 16.74 -18.93 -12.55
N SER A 701 16.99 -19.22 -13.83
CA SER A 701 18.29 -19.07 -14.46
C SER A 701 18.22 -17.96 -15.51
N SER A 702 18.97 -16.87 -15.27
CA SER A 702 19.06 -15.75 -16.21
C SER A 702 19.75 -16.11 -17.51
N THR A 703 20.69 -17.07 -17.50
CA THR A 703 21.43 -17.50 -18.68
C THR A 703 20.61 -18.42 -19.59
N GLU A 704 19.77 -19.27 -19.00
CA GLU A 704 18.95 -20.23 -19.75
C GLU A 704 17.52 -19.73 -19.99
N ALA A 705 17.14 -18.59 -19.41
CA ALA A 705 15.78 -18.08 -19.37
C ALA A 705 14.78 -19.14 -18.87
N THR A 706 15.12 -19.83 -17.78
CA THR A 706 14.29 -20.89 -17.18
C THR A 706 13.82 -20.53 -15.79
N LEU A 707 12.64 -21.04 -15.41
CA LEU A 707 12.11 -21.02 -14.05
C LEU A 707 11.85 -22.46 -13.62
N THR A 708 12.51 -22.91 -12.56
CA THR A 708 12.21 -24.19 -11.93
C THR A 708 11.42 -23.96 -10.64
N ILE A 709 10.25 -24.58 -10.56
CA ILE A 709 9.40 -24.58 -9.38
C ILE A 709 9.64 -25.89 -8.64
N TYR A 710 10.04 -25.80 -7.38
CA TYR A 710 10.27 -26.94 -6.48
C TYR A 710 9.21 -26.96 -5.38
N LEU A 711 8.67 -28.14 -5.09
CA LEU A 711 7.91 -28.39 -3.88
C LEU A 711 8.83 -29.11 -2.89
N LEU A 712 9.14 -28.46 -1.76
CA LEU A 712 9.98 -29.02 -0.70
C LEU A 712 9.15 -29.38 0.52
N ASP A 713 9.54 -30.47 1.19
CA ASP A 713 9.18 -30.70 2.59
C ASP A 713 10.12 -29.87 3.49
N THR A 714 9.54 -29.04 4.34
CA THR A 714 10.27 -28.05 5.15
C THR A 714 10.90 -28.65 6.41
N VAL A 715 10.54 -29.88 6.76
CA VAL A 715 11.03 -30.60 7.93
C VAL A 715 12.18 -31.53 7.55
N SER A 716 12.08 -32.23 6.42
CA SER A 716 13.11 -33.17 5.93
C SER A 716 14.07 -32.54 4.91
N GLY A 717 13.65 -31.51 4.18
CA GLY A 717 14.39 -30.92 3.06
C GLY A 717 14.28 -31.70 1.75
N SER A 718 13.41 -32.72 1.67
CA SER A 718 13.24 -33.52 0.47
C SER A 718 12.49 -32.77 -0.63
N ILE A 719 12.94 -32.92 -1.87
CA ILE A 719 12.20 -32.48 -3.07
C ILE A 719 11.05 -33.45 -3.32
N LEU A 720 9.83 -32.96 -3.13
CA LEU A 720 8.59 -33.70 -3.35
C LEU A 720 8.17 -33.65 -4.83
N SER A 721 8.41 -32.52 -5.50
CA SER A 721 8.13 -32.36 -6.93
C SER A 721 9.00 -31.24 -7.49
N SER A 722 9.29 -31.29 -8.80
CA SER A 722 9.93 -30.19 -9.52
C SER A 722 9.43 -30.10 -10.96
N ALA A 723 9.30 -28.88 -11.46
CA ALA A 723 8.90 -28.60 -12.84
C ALA A 723 9.69 -27.40 -13.38
N THR A 724 10.19 -27.49 -14.62
CA THR A 724 10.96 -26.43 -15.27
C THR A 724 10.19 -25.84 -16.44
N HIS A 725 10.09 -24.51 -16.45
CA HIS A 725 9.48 -23.68 -17.48
C HIS A 725 10.57 -22.94 -18.25
N GLN A 726 10.49 -22.95 -19.58
CA GLN A 726 11.46 -22.30 -20.47
C GLN A 726 10.92 -20.96 -20.99
N GLY A 727 11.82 -20.07 -21.44
CA GLY A 727 11.46 -18.79 -22.03
C GLY A 727 10.92 -17.78 -21.03
N VAL A 728 11.26 -17.90 -19.74
CA VAL A 728 10.77 -16.99 -18.69
C VAL A 728 11.56 -15.69 -18.69
N ASP A 729 10.85 -14.57 -18.70
CA ASP A 729 11.44 -13.23 -18.55
C ASP A 729 11.62 -12.93 -17.06
N ASN A 730 12.89 -12.91 -16.65
CA ASN A 730 13.31 -12.66 -15.29
C ASN A 730 13.27 -11.18 -14.88
N THR A 731 12.97 -10.27 -15.79
CA THR A 731 12.76 -8.84 -15.48
C THR A 731 11.33 -8.54 -15.02
N LYS A 732 10.42 -9.52 -15.15
CA LYS A 732 9.02 -9.42 -14.75
C LYS A 732 8.78 -10.10 -13.39
N PRO A 733 7.72 -9.69 -12.66
CA PRO A 733 7.39 -10.30 -11.38
C PRO A 733 7.14 -11.81 -11.48
N ILE A 734 7.63 -12.53 -10.48
CA ILE A 734 7.37 -13.95 -10.24
C ILE A 734 6.80 -14.04 -8.83
N ASP A 735 5.61 -14.62 -8.68
CA ASP A 735 4.99 -14.81 -7.38
C ASP A 735 4.33 -16.18 -7.28
N CYS A 736 4.27 -16.73 -6.08
CA CYS A 736 3.71 -18.05 -5.80
C CYS A 736 2.85 -18.02 -4.54
N THR A 737 1.83 -18.88 -4.51
CA THR A 737 1.01 -19.09 -3.32
C THR A 737 0.68 -20.57 -3.16
N ILE A 738 0.51 -21.03 -1.92
CA ILE A 738 0.16 -22.41 -1.58
C ILE A 738 -0.99 -22.41 -0.56
N ALA A 739 -1.99 -23.23 -0.80
CA ALA A 739 -3.11 -23.43 0.10
C ALA A 739 -3.60 -24.87 0.04
N GLU A 740 -3.98 -25.42 1.19
CA GLU A 740 -4.50 -26.77 1.34
C GLU A 740 -3.59 -27.85 0.72
N ASN A 741 -3.89 -28.28 -0.50
CA ASN A 741 -3.21 -29.33 -1.25
C ASN A 741 -2.78 -28.86 -2.64
N TRP A 742 -2.75 -27.56 -2.90
CA TRP A 742 -2.43 -27.02 -4.22
C TRP A 742 -1.61 -25.76 -4.11
N PHE A 743 -0.89 -25.45 -5.18
CA PHE A 743 -0.15 -24.21 -5.30
C PHE A 743 -0.30 -23.60 -6.68
N ALA A 744 -0.11 -22.29 -6.76
CA ALA A 744 -0.12 -21.53 -7.99
C ALA A 744 1.10 -20.63 -8.06
N CYS A 745 1.69 -20.51 -9.26
CA CYS A 745 2.77 -19.56 -9.52
C CYS A 745 2.48 -18.78 -10.80
N THR A 746 2.74 -17.47 -10.78
CA THR A 746 2.60 -16.57 -11.93
C THR A 746 3.96 -16.06 -12.38
N PHE A 747 4.15 -15.93 -13.69
CA PHE A 747 5.35 -15.39 -14.31
C PHE A 747 5.09 -14.94 -15.76
N PHE A 748 5.95 -14.11 -16.32
CA PHE A 748 5.91 -13.80 -17.75
C PHE A 748 6.84 -14.72 -18.52
N GLY A 749 6.38 -15.31 -19.62
CA GLY A 749 7.23 -16.18 -20.42
C GLY A 749 6.75 -16.42 -21.84
N GLU A 750 7.65 -16.99 -22.64
CA GLU A 750 7.43 -17.43 -24.01
C GLU A 750 7.15 -18.93 -24.03
N TYR A 751 5.95 -19.30 -24.49
CA TYR A 751 5.54 -20.68 -24.68
C TYR A 751 5.53 -21.05 -26.16
N THR A 752 6.24 -22.12 -26.53
CA THR A 752 6.20 -22.71 -27.87
C THR A 752 5.14 -23.82 -27.90
N PRO A 753 4.04 -23.67 -28.66
CA PRO A 753 3.04 -24.73 -28.81
C PRO A 753 3.66 -26.03 -29.31
N ARG A 754 3.18 -27.15 -28.76
CA ARG A 754 3.58 -28.48 -29.19
C ARG A 754 2.51 -29.08 -30.09
N ASP A 755 2.93 -29.82 -31.12
CA ASP A 755 2.02 -30.57 -31.98
C ASP A 755 1.45 -31.82 -31.29
N ALA A 756 0.58 -32.55 -31.98
CA ALA A 756 -0.03 -33.78 -31.46
C ALA A 756 0.98 -34.89 -31.11
N ASN A 757 2.22 -34.79 -31.58
CA ASN A 757 3.31 -35.71 -31.29
C ASN A 757 4.28 -35.17 -30.21
N GLY A 758 3.96 -34.02 -29.60
CA GLY A 758 4.75 -33.38 -28.55
C GLY A 758 5.97 -32.60 -29.07
N LEU A 759 6.11 -32.45 -30.38
CA LEU A 759 7.21 -31.71 -31.00
C LEU A 759 6.90 -30.20 -31.00
N PRO A 760 7.88 -29.32 -30.72
CA PRO A 760 7.68 -27.88 -30.80
C PRO A 760 7.30 -27.47 -32.23
N GLN A 761 6.21 -26.74 -32.38
CA GLN A 761 5.83 -26.18 -33.68
C GLN A 761 6.76 -25.02 -34.02
N SER A 762 7.63 -25.23 -35.01
CA SER A 762 8.59 -24.20 -35.45
C SER A 762 7.85 -22.98 -36.00
N GLY A 763 8.19 -21.79 -35.48
CA GLY A 763 7.65 -20.51 -35.95
C GLY A 763 6.40 -19.99 -35.23
N GLN A 764 5.89 -20.69 -34.21
CA GLN A 764 4.84 -20.19 -33.34
C GLN A 764 5.35 -20.09 -31.90
N SER A 765 5.34 -18.88 -31.33
CA SER A 765 5.59 -18.69 -29.91
C SER A 765 4.60 -17.68 -29.34
N LEU A 766 4.13 -17.95 -28.13
CA LEU A 766 3.14 -17.16 -27.41
C LEU A 766 3.84 -16.53 -26.21
N LYS A 767 4.02 -15.21 -26.26
CA LYS A 767 4.51 -14.43 -25.11
C LYS A 767 3.33 -13.92 -24.31
N GLY A 768 3.40 -14.06 -23.00
CA GLY A 768 2.35 -13.55 -22.12
C GLY A 768 2.61 -13.90 -20.66
N TYR A 769 1.77 -13.33 -19.81
CA TYR A 769 1.68 -13.73 -18.41
C TYR A 769 1.05 -15.12 -18.34
N GLN A 770 1.62 -15.98 -17.52
CA GLN A 770 1.21 -17.35 -17.33
C GLN A 770 0.95 -17.60 -15.85
N ILE A 771 -0.09 -18.37 -15.55
CA ILE A 771 -0.30 -18.94 -14.23
C ILE A 771 -0.27 -20.46 -14.33
N VAL A 772 0.53 -21.09 -13.49
CA VAL A 772 0.64 -22.55 -13.39
C VAL A 772 0.04 -22.97 -12.06
N VAL A 773 -0.92 -23.89 -12.09
CA VAL A 773 -1.57 -24.42 -10.88
C VAL A 773 -1.36 -25.92 -10.81
N SER A 774 -0.97 -26.39 -9.63
CA SER A 774 -0.65 -27.79 -9.37
C SER A 774 -1.44 -28.31 -8.17
N ASP A 775 -2.20 -29.39 -8.37
CA ASP A 775 -2.89 -30.12 -7.31
C ASP A 775 -2.06 -31.32 -6.86
N LEU A 776 -2.01 -31.54 -5.55
CA LEU A 776 -1.25 -32.59 -4.88
C LEU A 776 -2.19 -33.65 -4.32
N PHE A 777 -1.97 -34.91 -4.69
CA PHE A 777 -2.72 -36.08 -4.23
C PHE A 777 -1.79 -37.14 -3.63
N GLU A 778 -2.31 -37.96 -2.73
CA GLU A 778 -1.52 -39.04 -2.10
C GLU A 778 -1.13 -40.14 -3.11
N SER A 779 -1.96 -40.36 -4.15
CA SER A 779 -1.73 -41.34 -5.21
C SER A 779 -2.31 -40.86 -6.55
N ASP A 780 -1.79 -41.43 -7.64
CA ASP A 780 -2.38 -41.29 -8.98
C ASP A 780 -3.73 -42.00 -9.06
N ASP A 781 -3.84 -43.15 -8.39
CA ASP A 781 -5.00 -44.04 -8.39
C ASP A 781 -6.12 -43.55 -7.46
N VAL A 782 -7.35 -43.95 -7.78
CA VAL A 782 -8.54 -43.63 -7.00
C VAL A 782 -8.74 -44.62 -5.86
N ASN A 783 -9.32 -44.16 -4.74
CA ASN A 783 -9.47 -44.91 -3.48
C ASN A 783 -8.13 -45.44 -2.92
N ASP A 784 -7.01 -44.86 -3.33
CA ASP A 784 -5.68 -45.26 -2.88
C ASP A 784 -5.01 -44.11 -2.12
N ARG A 785 -4.44 -44.44 -0.96
CA ARG A 785 -3.66 -43.53 -0.11
C ARG A 785 -2.16 -43.65 -0.34
N GLY A 786 -1.78 -44.42 -1.37
CA GLY A 786 -0.39 -44.67 -1.73
C GLY A 786 0.38 -45.26 -0.54
N PRO A 787 1.64 -44.83 -0.33
CA PRO A 787 2.48 -45.35 0.74
C PRO A 787 1.99 -45.08 2.17
N LEU A 788 1.01 -44.20 2.36
CA LEU A 788 0.45 -43.90 3.69
C LEU A 788 -0.54 -44.97 4.17
N GLY A 789 -1.16 -45.72 3.25
CA GLY A 789 -2.14 -46.76 3.60
C GLY A 789 -3.19 -46.30 4.62
N ASN A 790 -3.36 -47.06 5.70
CA ASN A 790 -4.32 -46.76 6.77
C ASN A 790 -3.74 -45.89 7.89
N ALA A 791 -2.56 -45.27 7.70
CA ALA A 791 -1.95 -44.45 8.73
C ALA A 791 -2.85 -43.27 9.14
N GLU A 792 -3.07 -43.12 10.44
CA GLU A 792 -3.82 -41.99 11.01
C GLU A 792 -2.97 -40.72 11.12
N LYS A 793 -1.64 -40.87 11.19
CA LYS A 793 -0.68 -39.79 11.37
C LYS A 793 0.40 -39.86 10.31
N PHE A 794 0.90 -38.69 9.94
CA PHE A 794 2.03 -38.53 9.05
C PHE A 794 3.15 -37.75 9.75
N SER A 795 4.39 -38.17 9.53
CA SER A 795 5.59 -37.48 9.96
C SER A 795 6.59 -37.47 8.82
N SER A 796 7.18 -36.32 8.54
CA SER A 796 8.18 -36.16 7.47
C SER A 796 9.51 -36.88 7.75
N ILE A 797 9.72 -37.36 8.98
CA ILE A 797 10.99 -37.94 9.43
C ILE A 797 10.86 -39.29 10.14
N GLU A 798 9.68 -39.63 10.64
CA GLU A 798 9.48 -40.93 11.30
C GLU A 798 9.12 -41.98 10.24
N PRO A 799 9.61 -43.22 10.40
CA PRO A 799 9.23 -44.30 9.51
C PRO A 799 7.72 -44.59 9.63
N ILE A 800 7.10 -44.92 8.51
CA ILE A 800 5.73 -45.45 8.48
C ILE A 800 5.79 -46.91 8.95
N ASP A 801 4.81 -47.33 9.77
CA ASP A 801 4.79 -48.67 10.38
C ASP A 801 4.74 -49.81 9.33
N ASP A 802 3.99 -49.60 8.23
CA ASP A 802 3.87 -50.54 7.10
C ASP A 802 4.20 -49.84 5.76
N PRO A 803 5.49 -49.55 5.45
CA PRO A 803 5.84 -48.73 4.30
C PRO A 803 5.80 -49.55 3.00
N THR A 804 4.91 -49.18 2.07
CA THR A 804 4.93 -49.71 0.69
C THR A 804 5.80 -48.87 -0.27
N GLY A 805 6.28 -47.70 0.18
CA GLY A 805 7.13 -46.77 -0.57
C GLY A 805 7.41 -45.46 0.18
N ILE A 806 8.01 -44.47 -0.51
CA ILE A 806 8.18 -43.12 0.03
C ILE A 806 6.92 -42.30 -0.32
N PRO A 807 6.27 -41.63 0.64
CA PRO A 807 5.02 -40.89 0.42
C PRO A 807 5.27 -39.56 -0.32
N ILE A 808 5.48 -39.65 -1.63
CA ILE A 808 5.64 -38.52 -2.55
C ILE A 808 4.29 -38.21 -3.20
N PRO A 809 3.89 -36.93 -3.35
CA PRO A 809 2.62 -36.59 -3.97
C PRO A 809 2.57 -36.95 -5.46
N SER A 810 1.41 -37.44 -5.90
CA SER A 810 0.98 -37.34 -7.30
C SER A 810 0.63 -35.89 -7.60
N VAL A 811 1.23 -35.32 -8.65
CA VAL A 811 1.06 -33.91 -9.02
C VAL A 811 0.34 -33.80 -10.35
N ILE A 812 -0.82 -33.13 -10.36
CA ILE A 812 -1.53 -32.76 -11.57
C ILE A 812 -1.35 -31.27 -11.79
N SER A 813 -0.68 -30.89 -12.86
CA SER A 813 -0.34 -29.49 -13.15
C SER A 813 -0.90 -29.05 -14.49
N GLN A 814 -1.35 -27.80 -14.55
CA GLN A 814 -1.81 -27.15 -15.77
C GLN A 814 -1.42 -25.67 -15.78
N ALA A 815 -1.17 -25.14 -16.97
CA ALA A 815 -0.80 -23.74 -17.19
C ALA A 815 -1.90 -23.00 -17.97
N TRP A 816 -2.05 -21.71 -17.72
CA TRP A 816 -2.93 -20.83 -18.48
C TRP A 816 -2.20 -19.54 -18.85
N VAL A 817 -2.50 -19.00 -20.03
CA VAL A 817 -2.09 -17.65 -20.43
C VAL A 817 -3.14 -16.65 -19.95
N LEU A 818 -2.70 -15.56 -19.36
CA LEU A 818 -3.51 -14.49 -18.80
C LEU A 818 -3.58 -13.30 -19.77
N SER A 819 -4.71 -12.57 -19.75
CA SER A 819 -4.90 -11.37 -20.58
C SER A 819 -4.20 -10.11 -20.05
N GLY A 820 -3.55 -10.16 -18.89
CA GLY A 820 -2.87 -9.03 -18.27
C GLY A 820 -1.89 -9.46 -17.16
N PRO A 821 -1.06 -8.52 -16.66
CA PRO A 821 -0.08 -8.80 -15.60
C PRO A 821 -0.73 -9.13 -14.26
N ILE A 822 -0.15 -10.11 -13.56
CA ILE A 822 -0.37 -10.34 -12.13
C ILE A 822 0.97 -10.20 -11.41
N ASP A 823 1.01 -9.34 -10.39
CA ASP A 823 2.22 -9.07 -9.61
C ASP A 823 2.21 -9.75 -8.23
N ARG A 824 1.04 -9.83 -7.58
CA ARG A 824 0.88 -10.44 -6.24
C ARG A 824 -0.27 -11.42 -6.20
N LEU A 825 -0.09 -12.53 -5.48
CA LEU A 825 -1.04 -13.59 -5.24
C LEU A 825 -1.30 -13.76 -3.74
N ALA A 826 -2.55 -13.98 -3.38
CA ALA A 826 -2.96 -14.44 -2.06
C ALA A 826 -4.15 -15.38 -2.17
N VAL A 827 -4.52 -16.04 -1.07
CA VAL A 827 -5.67 -16.95 -1.04
C VAL A 827 -6.59 -16.55 0.10
N THR A 828 -7.89 -16.51 -0.16
CA THR A 828 -8.90 -16.25 0.87
C THR A 828 -8.85 -17.29 1.98
N GLN A 829 -8.99 -16.84 3.22
CA GLN A 829 -9.01 -17.70 4.41
C GLN A 829 -10.36 -17.59 5.12
N THR A 830 -10.91 -18.74 5.53
CA THR A 830 -12.15 -18.83 6.31
C THR A 830 -11.98 -19.73 7.53
N ARG A 831 -12.94 -19.68 8.44
CA ARG A 831 -12.83 -20.27 9.77
C ARG A 831 -12.56 -21.77 9.77
N GLN A 832 -13.17 -22.51 8.85
CA GLN A 832 -13.13 -23.97 8.75
C GLN A 832 -12.66 -24.47 7.37
N GLY A 833 -12.49 -23.58 6.39
CA GLY A 833 -12.00 -23.94 5.05
C GLY A 833 -13.02 -24.77 4.25
N ILE A 834 -14.32 -24.55 4.51
CA ILE A 834 -15.46 -25.20 3.83
C ILE A 834 -15.81 -24.43 2.56
N THR A 835 -15.85 -23.09 2.62
CA THR A 835 -16.08 -22.28 1.42
C THR A 835 -14.96 -22.53 0.41
N VAL A 836 -15.28 -22.41 -0.88
CA VAL A 836 -14.27 -22.53 -1.94
C VAL A 836 -13.22 -21.44 -1.76
N ARG A 837 -11.93 -21.81 -1.82
CA ARG A 837 -10.82 -20.86 -1.80
C ARG A 837 -10.81 -20.06 -3.11
N GLN A 838 -10.60 -18.75 -3.03
CA GLN A 838 -10.44 -17.86 -4.18
C GLN A 838 -9.00 -17.33 -4.21
N VAL A 839 -8.39 -17.28 -5.41
CA VAL A 839 -7.07 -16.68 -5.60
C VAL A 839 -7.25 -15.18 -5.78
N LEU A 840 -6.72 -14.40 -4.84
CA LEU A 840 -6.67 -12.95 -4.92
C LEU A 840 -5.42 -12.57 -5.70
N ALA A 841 -5.54 -11.64 -6.65
CA ALA A 841 -4.44 -11.21 -7.48
C ALA A 841 -4.42 -9.68 -7.67
N TYR A 842 -3.24 -9.07 -7.62
CA TYR A 842 -3.04 -7.66 -7.94
C TYR A 842 -2.69 -7.47 -9.42
N LEU A 843 -3.43 -6.60 -10.09
CA LEU A 843 -3.27 -6.23 -11.50
C LEU A 843 -2.66 -4.82 -11.60
N PRO A 844 -1.33 -4.67 -11.78
CA PRO A 844 -0.68 -3.36 -11.72
C PRO A 844 -1.11 -2.41 -12.84
N GLU A 845 -1.29 -2.90 -14.08
CA GLU A 845 -1.70 -2.07 -15.22
C GLU A 845 -3.17 -1.63 -15.13
N ALA A 846 -4.04 -2.52 -14.62
CA ALA A 846 -5.45 -2.20 -14.40
C ALA A 846 -5.71 -1.47 -13.08
N GLN A 847 -4.69 -1.32 -12.23
CA GLN A 847 -4.76 -0.72 -10.90
C GLN A 847 -5.89 -1.34 -10.06
N GLY A 848 -5.97 -2.67 -10.01
CA GLY A 848 -7.09 -3.36 -9.40
C GLY A 848 -6.75 -4.68 -8.75
N ILE A 849 -7.65 -5.15 -7.88
CA ILE A 849 -7.53 -6.46 -7.21
C ILE A 849 -8.64 -7.36 -7.74
N ILE A 850 -8.26 -8.49 -8.31
CA ILE A 850 -9.17 -9.48 -8.89
C ILE A 850 -9.23 -10.73 -8.02
N GLY A 851 -10.41 -11.34 -7.91
CA GLY A 851 -10.59 -12.62 -7.26
C GLY A 851 -10.86 -13.72 -8.28
N LEU A 852 -9.86 -14.52 -8.62
CA LEU A 852 -9.97 -15.64 -9.55
C LEU A 852 -10.58 -16.87 -8.85
N PRO A 853 -11.75 -17.36 -9.30
CA PRO A 853 -12.36 -18.55 -8.71
C PRO A 853 -11.51 -19.79 -8.95
N ARG A 854 -11.33 -20.63 -7.93
CA ARG A 854 -10.51 -21.84 -8.03
C ARG A 854 -11.01 -22.84 -9.08
N GLN A 855 -12.29 -22.85 -9.41
CA GLN A 855 -12.86 -23.70 -10.48
C GLN A 855 -12.36 -23.32 -11.87
N VAL A 856 -12.05 -22.03 -12.11
CA VAL A 856 -11.46 -21.58 -13.38
C VAL A 856 -10.04 -22.14 -13.52
N LEU A 857 -9.30 -22.13 -12.41
CA LEU A 857 -7.92 -22.60 -12.26
C LEU A 857 -7.84 -24.06 -11.77
N GLU A 858 -8.71 -24.93 -12.31
CA GLU A 858 -8.71 -26.35 -11.98
C GLU A 858 -7.82 -27.14 -12.96
N PRO A 859 -6.72 -27.76 -12.51
CA PRO A 859 -5.79 -28.44 -13.42
C PRO A 859 -6.35 -29.75 -13.99
N ARG A 860 -7.40 -30.33 -13.40
CA ARG A 860 -8.09 -31.53 -13.91
C ARG A 860 -9.10 -31.24 -15.03
N ARG A 861 -9.20 -30.01 -15.53
CA ARG A 861 -10.08 -29.65 -16.65
C ARG A 861 -9.77 -30.49 -17.90
N THR A 862 -10.81 -30.91 -18.64
CA THR A 862 -10.65 -31.89 -19.72
C THR A 862 -9.96 -31.29 -20.94
N VAL A 863 -8.83 -31.86 -21.35
CA VAL A 863 -8.04 -31.40 -22.51
C VAL A 863 -8.54 -32.10 -23.79
N GLY A 864 -8.80 -31.34 -24.85
CA GLY A 864 -9.13 -31.89 -26.17
C GLY A 864 -10.51 -32.53 -26.31
N ARG A 865 -11.31 -32.59 -25.23
CA ARG A 865 -12.69 -33.12 -25.23
C ARG A 865 -13.60 -32.33 -24.29
N ASP A 866 -14.89 -32.46 -24.52
CA ASP A 866 -15.90 -31.94 -23.59
C ASP A 866 -16.00 -32.83 -22.34
N PRO A 867 -16.34 -32.26 -21.17
CA PRO A 867 -16.53 -33.02 -19.94
C PRO A 867 -17.77 -33.93 -20.07
N THR A 868 -17.70 -35.09 -19.43
CA THR A 868 -18.86 -35.99 -19.30
C THR A 868 -19.89 -35.39 -18.34
N PRO A 869 -21.17 -35.82 -18.38
CA PRO A 869 -22.18 -35.35 -17.44
C PRO A 869 -21.78 -35.54 -15.97
N GLY A 870 -21.13 -36.66 -15.64
CA GLY A 870 -20.62 -36.91 -14.29
C GLY A 870 -19.54 -35.92 -13.86
N GLU A 871 -18.55 -35.69 -14.73
CA GLU A 871 -17.47 -34.72 -14.48
C GLU A 871 -18.02 -33.29 -14.30
N MET A 872 -19.05 -32.92 -15.07
CA MET A 872 -19.66 -31.59 -15.00
C MET A 872 -20.55 -31.43 -13.76
N GLU A 873 -21.44 -32.38 -13.47
CA GLU A 873 -22.43 -32.26 -12.39
C GLU A 873 -21.84 -32.57 -11.00
N ALA A 874 -20.99 -33.59 -10.88
CA ALA A 874 -20.45 -34.02 -9.59
C ALA A 874 -19.13 -33.32 -9.23
N GLU A 875 -18.30 -33.00 -10.22
CA GLU A 875 -16.95 -32.45 -9.97
C GLU A 875 -16.77 -31.01 -10.46
N ALA A 876 -17.80 -30.42 -11.09
CA ALA A 876 -17.76 -29.08 -11.68
C ALA A 876 -16.60 -28.88 -12.68
N LEU A 877 -16.17 -29.94 -13.37
CA LEU A 877 -15.09 -29.85 -14.35
C LEU A 877 -15.58 -29.25 -15.66
N LEU A 878 -14.78 -28.31 -16.16
CA LEU A 878 -15.00 -27.63 -17.43
C LEU A 878 -13.97 -28.12 -18.46
N LYS A 879 -14.29 -27.99 -19.75
CA LYS A 879 -13.30 -28.16 -20.82
C LYS A 879 -12.15 -27.18 -20.60
N TYR A 880 -10.91 -27.65 -20.75
CA TYR A 880 -9.74 -26.81 -20.66
C TYR A 880 -9.71 -25.80 -21.82
N VAL A 881 -9.48 -24.53 -21.46
CA VAL A 881 -9.22 -23.44 -22.40
C VAL A 881 -7.90 -22.80 -21.96
N PRO A 882 -6.89 -22.70 -22.83
CA PRO A 882 -5.53 -22.28 -22.45
C PRO A 882 -5.41 -20.78 -22.13
N VAL A 883 -6.43 -19.98 -22.47
CA VAL A 883 -6.46 -18.55 -22.18
C VAL A 883 -7.51 -18.29 -21.11
N VAL A 884 -7.12 -17.58 -20.05
CA VAL A 884 -8.01 -17.06 -19.03
C VAL A 884 -8.06 -15.55 -19.18
N GLU A 885 -9.20 -15.05 -19.63
CA GLU A 885 -9.48 -13.62 -19.64
C GLU A 885 -9.76 -13.14 -18.22
N LEU A 886 -9.09 -12.07 -17.81
CA LEU A 886 -9.32 -11.40 -16.54
C LEU A 886 -10.61 -10.59 -16.66
N ASP A 887 -11.75 -11.18 -16.27
CA ASP A 887 -13.07 -10.54 -16.34
C ASP A 887 -13.15 -9.37 -15.34
N PRO A 888 -13.38 -8.12 -15.77
CA PRO A 888 -13.52 -6.98 -14.88
C PRO A 888 -14.64 -7.14 -13.83
N ARG A 889 -15.62 -8.02 -14.05
CA ARG A 889 -16.67 -8.33 -13.08
C ARG A 889 -16.14 -9.09 -11.86
N GLN A 890 -14.96 -9.69 -11.93
CA GLN A 890 -14.30 -10.36 -10.81
C GLN A 890 -13.36 -9.41 -10.04
N THR A 891 -13.23 -8.15 -10.48
CA THR A 891 -12.43 -7.13 -9.80
C THR A 891 -13.13 -6.70 -8.52
N ILE A 892 -12.58 -7.12 -7.38
CA ILE A 892 -13.08 -6.85 -6.04
C ILE A 892 -12.97 -5.34 -5.74
N SER A 893 -11.96 -4.67 -6.28
CA SER A 893 -11.79 -3.22 -6.14
C SER A 893 -12.66 -2.39 -7.10
N HIS A 894 -13.46 -3.01 -7.98
CA HIS A 894 -14.38 -2.35 -8.92
C HIS A 894 -13.84 -1.04 -9.55
N ILE A 895 -14.50 0.10 -9.34
CA ILE A 895 -14.10 1.44 -9.82
C ILE A 895 -12.91 2.08 -9.07
N ARG A 896 -12.41 1.43 -8.00
CA ARG A 896 -11.34 1.97 -7.15
C ARG A 896 -10.01 1.51 -7.72
N ASN A 897 -9.24 2.50 -8.16
CA ASN A 897 -7.91 2.29 -8.70
C ASN A 897 -6.93 2.13 -7.53
N VAL A 898 -6.50 0.91 -7.23
CA VAL A 898 -5.53 0.60 -6.18
C VAL A 898 -4.13 0.52 -6.81
N ILE A 899 -3.20 1.35 -6.35
CA ILE A 899 -1.83 1.40 -6.90
C ILE A 899 -0.78 0.92 -5.90
N GLY A 900 0.33 0.39 -6.42
CA GLY A 900 1.53 0.06 -5.67
C GLY A 900 1.30 -0.95 -4.53
N VAL A 901 0.48 -1.98 -4.76
CA VAL A 901 0.23 -3.04 -3.76
C VAL A 901 1.50 -3.85 -3.55
N ARG A 902 1.93 -3.97 -2.30
CA ARG A 902 3.08 -4.77 -1.88
C ARG A 902 2.67 -6.20 -1.53
N GLU A 903 1.56 -6.36 -0.82
CA GLU A 903 1.04 -7.65 -0.38
C GLU A 903 -0.48 -7.58 -0.16
N ILE A 904 -1.15 -8.73 -0.30
CA ILE A 904 -2.57 -8.91 -0.01
C ILE A 904 -2.69 -9.89 1.17
N LEU A 905 -3.35 -9.46 2.23
CA LEU A 905 -3.64 -10.26 3.41
C LEU A 905 -5.10 -10.70 3.38
N ALA A 906 -5.35 -11.92 3.85
CA ALA A 906 -6.68 -12.44 4.08
C ALA A 906 -6.79 -13.01 5.50
N THR A 907 -7.88 -12.71 6.21
CA THR A 907 -8.17 -13.25 7.54
C THR A 907 -9.61 -13.78 7.60
N PRO A 908 -9.88 -14.86 8.33
CA PRO A 908 -11.23 -15.39 8.48
C PRO A 908 -12.13 -14.44 9.28
N ALA A 909 -13.39 -14.31 8.88
CA ALA A 909 -14.45 -13.80 9.76
C ALA A 909 -14.95 -14.91 10.71
N THR A 910 -15.86 -14.58 11.63
CA THR A 910 -16.55 -15.60 12.44
C THR A 910 -17.48 -16.46 11.58
N LEU A 911 -18.03 -15.85 10.52
CA LEU A 911 -18.80 -16.50 9.46
C LEU A 911 -17.90 -17.27 8.50
N GLU A 912 -18.33 -18.48 8.15
CA GLU A 912 -17.57 -19.38 7.27
C GLU A 912 -17.63 -18.93 5.81
N SER A 913 -18.67 -18.21 5.42
CA SER A 913 -18.79 -17.73 4.04
C SER A 913 -17.83 -16.59 3.69
N THR A 914 -17.30 -15.88 4.69
CA THR A 914 -16.70 -14.55 4.51
C THR A 914 -15.22 -14.52 4.91
N SER A 915 -14.40 -13.91 4.04
CA SER A 915 -13.00 -13.59 4.28
C SER A 915 -12.82 -12.07 4.23
N ILE A 916 -12.00 -11.53 5.13
CA ILE A 916 -11.65 -10.10 5.16
C ILE A 916 -10.31 -9.95 4.47
N VAL A 917 -10.26 -9.06 3.48
CA VAL A 917 -9.09 -8.83 2.62
C VAL A 917 -8.55 -7.42 2.88
N LEU A 918 -7.23 -7.31 2.99
CA LEU A 918 -6.50 -6.05 3.08
C LEU A 918 -5.33 -6.09 2.09
N ALA A 919 -5.33 -5.19 1.12
CA ALA A 919 -4.19 -4.92 0.26
C ALA A 919 -3.51 -3.63 0.71
N TYR A 920 -2.18 -3.66 0.84
CA TYR A 920 -1.42 -2.52 1.34
C TYR A 920 -0.15 -2.29 0.53
N GLY A 921 0.32 -1.04 0.49
CA GLY A 921 1.55 -0.63 -0.18
C GLY A 921 1.60 0.90 -0.31
N VAL A 922 1.46 1.43 -1.53
CA VAL A 922 1.20 2.87 -1.73
C VAL A 922 -0.21 3.20 -1.23
N ASP A 923 -1.21 2.45 -1.71
CA ASP A 923 -2.58 2.53 -1.22
C ASP A 923 -2.87 1.50 -0.13
N VAL A 924 -3.96 1.76 0.59
CA VAL A 924 -4.57 0.77 1.48
C VAL A 924 -6.01 0.53 1.04
N PHE A 925 -6.32 -0.70 0.65
CA PHE A 925 -7.65 -1.14 0.25
C PHE A 925 -8.10 -2.31 1.13
N GLY A 926 -9.30 -2.22 1.68
CA GLY A 926 -9.92 -3.31 2.44
C GLY A 926 -11.28 -3.67 1.87
N SER A 927 -11.62 -4.96 1.88
CA SER A 927 -12.95 -5.44 1.47
C SER A 927 -13.30 -6.77 2.12
N ARG A 928 -14.59 -7.10 2.12
CA ARG A 928 -15.12 -8.41 2.51
C ARG A 928 -15.42 -9.22 1.24
N VAL A 929 -14.96 -10.47 1.20
CA VAL A 929 -15.14 -11.36 0.05
C VAL A 929 -15.83 -12.64 0.50
N ALA A 930 -16.84 -13.07 -0.26
CA ALA A 930 -17.56 -14.31 -0.01
C ALA A 930 -17.50 -15.22 -1.25
N PRO A 931 -16.45 -16.06 -1.39
CA PRO A 931 -16.20 -16.85 -2.60
C PRO A 931 -17.35 -17.77 -3.04
N SER A 932 -18.12 -18.29 -2.07
CA SER A 932 -19.28 -19.17 -2.30
C SER A 932 -20.61 -18.48 -1.99
N LEU A 933 -20.63 -17.13 -2.04
CA LEU A 933 -21.72 -16.29 -1.55
C LEU A 933 -21.99 -16.45 -0.04
N SER A 934 -22.75 -15.53 0.54
CA SER A 934 -23.08 -15.54 1.97
C SER A 934 -24.17 -16.58 2.29
N PHE A 935 -23.78 -17.84 2.50
CA PHE A 935 -24.72 -18.93 2.81
C PHE A 935 -25.10 -19.04 4.29
N ASP A 936 -24.39 -18.36 5.19
CA ASP A 936 -24.59 -18.38 6.64
C ASP A 936 -25.22 -17.08 7.18
N VAL A 937 -25.63 -16.17 6.28
CA VAL A 937 -26.35 -14.93 6.60
C VAL A 937 -27.54 -14.76 5.67
N LEU A 938 -28.65 -14.24 6.21
CA LEU A 938 -29.80 -13.84 5.40
C LEU A 938 -29.44 -12.61 4.55
N GLY A 939 -29.48 -12.75 3.23
CA GLY A 939 -29.18 -11.65 2.31
C GLY A 939 -30.09 -10.44 2.49
N LYS A 940 -29.58 -9.25 2.13
CA LYS A 940 -30.33 -7.98 2.20
C LYS A 940 -31.66 -8.00 1.43
N GLY A 941 -31.73 -8.77 0.34
CA GLY A 941 -32.94 -8.96 -0.47
C GLY A 941 -34.02 -9.87 0.12
N PHE A 942 -33.86 -10.39 1.34
CA PHE A 942 -34.87 -11.23 1.98
C PHE A 942 -36.12 -10.40 2.38
N ASP A 943 -37.28 -10.73 1.81
CA ASP A 943 -38.53 -10.00 2.05
C ASP A 943 -39.16 -10.34 3.41
N LYS A 944 -38.65 -9.66 4.45
CA LYS A 944 -39.15 -9.75 5.83
C LYS A 944 -40.60 -9.31 5.96
N ILE A 945 -41.04 -8.35 5.14
CA ILE A 945 -42.40 -7.78 5.20
C ILE A 945 -43.42 -8.82 4.74
N THR A 946 -43.16 -9.49 3.63
CA THR A 946 -44.04 -10.57 3.13
C THR A 946 -44.10 -11.74 4.11
N LEU A 947 -42.98 -12.11 4.74
CA LEU A 947 -42.96 -13.14 5.78
C LEU A 947 -43.86 -12.75 6.96
N LEU A 948 -43.68 -11.55 7.51
CA LEU A 948 -44.47 -11.04 8.64
C LEU A 948 -45.95 -10.91 8.30
N GLY A 949 -46.27 -10.38 7.11
CA GLY A 949 -47.63 -10.25 6.61
C GLY A 949 -48.33 -11.61 6.49
N THR A 950 -47.63 -12.63 6.00
CA THR A 950 -48.15 -13.99 5.90
C THR A 950 -48.42 -14.61 7.28
N VAL A 951 -47.48 -14.46 8.23
CA VAL A 951 -47.66 -14.93 9.61
C VAL A 951 -48.87 -14.26 10.27
N LEU A 952 -49.04 -12.94 10.09
CA LEU A 952 -50.18 -12.21 10.61
C LEU A 952 -51.50 -12.68 9.98
N ALA A 953 -51.54 -12.82 8.65
CA ALA A 953 -52.73 -13.28 7.93
C ALA A 953 -53.16 -14.69 8.36
N LEU A 954 -52.22 -15.62 8.50
CA LEU A 954 -52.48 -16.96 9.02
C LEU A 954 -52.99 -16.92 10.47
N THR A 955 -52.40 -16.07 11.31
CA THR A 955 -52.81 -15.92 12.71
C THR A 955 -54.24 -15.40 12.82
N VAL A 956 -54.59 -14.35 12.07
CA VAL A 956 -55.96 -13.82 12.00
C VAL A 956 -56.93 -14.87 11.45
N GLY A 957 -56.53 -15.60 10.40
CA GLY A 957 -57.30 -16.71 9.84
C GLY A 957 -57.60 -17.80 10.88
N VAL A 958 -56.60 -18.22 11.66
CA VAL A 958 -56.76 -19.19 12.75
C VAL A 958 -57.65 -18.63 13.86
N MET A 959 -57.47 -17.37 14.28
CA MET A 959 -58.31 -16.74 15.31
C MET A 959 -59.78 -16.65 14.87
N ALA A 960 -60.05 -16.39 13.59
CA ALA A 960 -61.39 -16.35 13.03
C ALA A 960 -62.01 -17.75 12.89
N LEU A 961 -61.24 -18.74 12.43
CA LEU A 961 -61.72 -20.11 12.23
C LEU A 961 -61.91 -20.89 13.54
N LYS A 962 -61.08 -20.64 14.55
CA LYS A 962 -61.13 -21.34 15.85
C LYS A 962 -62.52 -21.32 16.51
N PRO A 963 -63.21 -20.18 16.68
CA PRO A 963 -64.57 -20.18 17.24
C PRO A 963 -65.59 -20.83 16.31
N ILE A 964 -65.46 -20.69 14.98
CA ILE A 964 -66.36 -21.30 13.98
C ILE A 964 -66.29 -22.82 14.07
N VAL A 965 -65.09 -23.39 14.09
CA VAL A 965 -64.85 -24.83 14.19
C VAL A 965 -65.30 -25.33 15.56
N ARG A 966 -64.98 -24.62 16.65
CA ARG A 966 -65.40 -24.98 18.00
C ARG A 966 -66.93 -25.05 18.10
N ARG A 967 -67.64 -24.04 17.58
CA ARG A 967 -69.11 -24.03 17.53
C ARG A 967 -69.64 -25.22 16.72
N LYS A 968 -69.11 -25.46 15.52
CA LYS A 968 -69.51 -26.59 14.67
C LYS A 968 -69.32 -27.95 15.36
N GLN A 969 -68.21 -28.14 16.07
CA GLN A 969 -67.94 -29.36 16.83
C GLN A 969 -68.87 -29.51 18.04
N THR A 970 -69.15 -28.42 18.77
CA THR A 970 -70.12 -28.43 19.87
C THR A 970 -71.52 -28.78 19.35
N ASP A 971 -71.99 -28.15 18.27
CA ASP A 971 -73.30 -28.43 17.66
C ASP A 971 -73.40 -29.89 17.18
N GLN A 972 -72.33 -30.46 16.61
CA GLN A 972 -72.30 -31.88 16.23
C GLN A 972 -72.37 -32.82 17.44
N ARG A 973 -71.71 -32.47 18.55
CA ARG A 973 -71.76 -33.28 19.78
C ARG A 973 -73.12 -33.23 20.47
N TRP A 974 -73.84 -32.12 20.35
CA TRP A 974 -75.17 -31.92 20.95
C TRP A 974 -76.33 -32.47 20.10
N LYS A 975 -76.05 -32.92 18.86
CA LYS A 975 -77.01 -33.63 17.99
C LYS A 975 -77.03 -35.16 18.19
N ARG A 976 -76.19 -35.69 19.08
CA ARG A 976 -76.32 -37.03 19.66
C ARG A 976 -77.02 -36.90 21.00
#